data_AF-A0A951RJS5-F1
#
_entry.id   AF-A0A951RJS5-F1
#
_cell.length_a   1.000
_cell.length_b   1.000
_cell.length_c   1.000
_cell.angle_alpha   90.00
_cell.angle_beta   90.00
_cell.angle_gamma   90.00
#
_symmetry.space_group_name_H-M   'P 1'
#
loop_
_entity.id
_entity.type
_entity.pdbx_description
1 polymer ?
#
loop_
_entity_poly.entity_id
_entity_poly.type
_entity_poly.pdbx_seq_one_letter_code
_entity_poly.pdbx_strand_id
1 'polypeptide(L)'
;MARRLRIIALVSVIFFLPFGETKAQRTGNIVEYFGKDRIENTEEGIILHEFTKGWALRAAVRPGVLSGGEDIIAWQVATGKFQRPEDGLRLSENYKNDPLELVWEAIEANYENVFTGNLGRAWLYTELESPEEVTVFLDAKGHTRVFINGMPHEGDHYDFGYTLIPFTLKKGLNQFLFSHGRFGRVTAKIVLPHQEVQFSNRDMTLPALIRGERDNKWGAIRVVNSGQEGIEGYSITCRLPSGETATTQMDPIIAMATRKVKFQVPAPRRNTRAEQVNATLVLRDQAGQEVHRTEIALNQQDASRHHERTFVSNIDGSVQYYSVAPSTSNRPGQAFILSTHGASVEARNQTRAYKQKDWAHIVAPTNRRPFGFNWEEWGRMDALEVMSDAKRIYPTDPAKTYLTGHSMGGHGSWFLGATYPDQFAVIGPAAGYADIIGYRRSGSDTLLFSNPHYQMIYRGAMPGRTLNLERNYLQSGIYVLHGDADMVVSVEQARMMRERLSKFHNNIIYREQPGATHWDGDHAMDWPPLFDFMKHNTIPATNEMKHIEFRTASPGVSATNYWVQVNQQIRHYEVSTVDLKRHNDTISGKLDNVASITLLLSKMNFDTQPVIIVNGQEFRAEIGKDLTLKLIDHTWQTIPGPMAAEKHPARYGGFKLAFTNSMVFVYATGGTAEENEWYKNKARFDAETFLYRGNGSIDIIADTEFSIERFADRNVILYGSASNHKAWDLLLKDAPVRVENGRIDLGDYTINGDNLGTFFIYPRPDSDFASVGVVAGTGMEGMRSLAPNDYFSGITGFPDLLIFDVNWLRDGIEGIRASGFFGNDWSVENGEFRLN
;
A
#
# COMPACT_ATOMS: atom_id res chain seq x y z
N MET A 1 28.43 -82.22 -16.69
CA MET A 1 28.77 -82.77 -18.03
C MET A 1 28.85 -81.58 -18.98
N ALA A 2 29.99 -81.34 -19.67
CA ALA A 2 30.29 -80.20 -20.59
C ALA A 2 30.14 -78.74 -20.03
N ARG A 3 31.13 -77.81 -20.06
CA ARG A 3 31.88 -77.14 -21.17
C ARG A 3 30.98 -76.21 -22.02
N ARG A 4 31.31 -74.97 -22.43
CA ARG A 4 32.54 -74.11 -22.53
C ARG A 4 32.17 -72.60 -22.34
N LEU A 5 33.04 -71.57 -22.28
CA LEU A 5 34.44 -71.33 -21.79
C LEU A 5 34.87 -69.86 -22.10
N ARG A 6 35.77 -69.24 -21.28
CA ARG A 6 36.60 -68.00 -21.53
C ARG A 6 35.97 -66.59 -21.40
N ILE A 7 36.71 -65.49 -21.15
CA ILE A 7 37.90 -65.12 -20.31
C ILE A 7 38.26 -63.64 -20.60
N ILE A 8 38.20 -62.79 -19.56
CA ILE A 8 39.10 -61.70 -19.10
C ILE A 8 39.94 -60.82 -20.09
N ALA A 9 39.86 -59.50 -19.81
CA ALA A 9 40.84 -58.38 -19.94
C ALA A 9 41.10 -57.62 -21.26
N LEU A 10 41.02 -56.28 -21.15
CA LEU A 10 42.04 -55.29 -21.58
C LEU A 10 41.87 -54.03 -20.67
N VAL A 11 42.85 -53.70 -19.81
CA VAL A 11 43.93 -52.70 -19.97
C VAL A 11 43.52 -51.24 -19.68
N SER A 12 44.22 -50.65 -18.69
CA SER A 12 44.14 -49.25 -18.28
C SER A 12 45.24 -48.40 -18.94
N VAL A 13 44.97 -47.12 -19.20
CA VAL A 13 45.99 -46.06 -19.28
C VAL A 13 45.49 -44.83 -18.53
N ILE A 14 46.31 -44.35 -17.60
CA ILE A 14 46.15 -43.12 -16.80
C ILE A 14 46.95 -41.99 -17.48
N PHE A 15 46.71 -40.71 -17.18
CA PHE A 15 47.77 -39.75 -16.76
C PHE A 15 47.22 -38.33 -16.43
N PHE A 16 47.36 -37.98 -15.14
CA PHE A 16 47.68 -36.66 -14.54
C PHE A 16 46.62 -35.54 -14.32
N LEU A 17 46.70 -35.00 -13.09
CA LEU A 17 46.06 -33.79 -12.54
C LEU A 17 47.01 -32.56 -12.75
N PRO A 18 46.57 -31.31 -12.46
CA PRO A 18 46.52 -30.83 -11.08
C PRO A 18 45.19 -30.16 -10.68
N PHE A 19 44.75 -30.39 -9.44
CA PHE A 19 43.78 -29.51 -8.76
C PHE A 19 44.47 -28.21 -8.34
N GLY A 20 43.79 -27.07 -8.52
CA GLY A 20 44.12 -25.84 -7.79
C GLY A 20 43.38 -25.81 -6.46
N GLU A 21 44.10 -25.61 -5.36
CA GLU A 21 43.50 -25.48 -4.04
C GLU A 21 42.83 -24.11 -3.86
N THR A 22 41.53 -24.10 -3.54
CA THR A 22 40.89 -22.98 -2.84
C THR A 22 40.56 -23.42 -1.42
N LYS A 23 40.94 -22.59 -0.44
CA LYS A 23 40.93 -22.87 1.01
C LYS A 23 39.63 -23.52 1.50
N ALA A 24 39.65 -24.83 1.69
CA ALA A 24 38.65 -25.53 2.49
C ALA A 24 38.90 -25.24 3.97
N GLN A 25 38.18 -24.27 4.54
CA GLN A 25 38.13 -24.09 5.98
C GLN A 25 37.30 -25.25 6.57
N ARG A 26 37.90 -26.01 7.49
CA ARG A 26 37.27 -27.19 8.09
C ARG A 26 36.20 -26.78 9.12
N THR A 27 34.94 -26.97 8.77
CA THR A 27 33.82 -27.24 9.68
C THR A 27 33.03 -28.42 9.12
N GLY A 28 32.22 -29.10 9.95
CA GLY A 28 31.38 -30.20 9.47
C GLY A 28 30.34 -29.70 8.47
N ASN A 29 29.76 -30.61 7.68
CA ASN A 29 28.67 -30.25 6.79
C ASN A 29 27.49 -29.74 7.64
N ILE A 30 27.04 -28.51 7.40
CA ILE A 30 25.97 -27.87 8.18
C ILE A 30 24.68 -28.69 8.19
N VAL A 31 24.38 -29.40 7.10
CA VAL A 31 23.25 -30.34 6.99
C VAL A 31 23.39 -31.53 7.95
N GLU A 32 24.61 -31.93 8.32
CA GLU A 32 24.83 -32.99 9.31
C GLU A 32 24.67 -32.49 10.76
N TYR A 33 24.84 -31.19 11.03
CA TYR A 33 24.63 -30.62 12.36
C TYR A 33 23.15 -30.41 12.70
N PHE A 34 22.32 -30.06 11.72
CA PHE A 34 20.87 -29.88 11.92
C PHE A 34 20.04 -31.17 11.79
N GLY A 35 20.65 -32.26 11.31
CA GLY A 35 20.05 -33.60 11.27
C GLY A 35 19.83 -34.14 9.85
N LYS A 36 19.94 -35.46 9.69
CA LYS A 36 19.82 -36.16 8.39
C LYS A 36 18.39 -36.58 8.04
N ASP A 37 17.39 -35.88 8.56
CA ASP A 37 16.05 -36.03 8.02
C ASP A 37 16.02 -35.41 6.61
N ARG A 38 15.24 -36.07 5.75
CA ARG A 38 15.11 -35.90 4.31
C ARG A 38 15.47 -34.49 3.80
N ILE A 39 16.55 -34.36 3.02
CA ILE A 39 16.96 -33.07 2.42
C ILE A 39 15.89 -32.62 1.42
N GLU A 40 14.98 -31.77 1.87
CA GLU A 40 13.96 -31.14 1.04
C GLU A 40 14.42 -29.73 0.64
N ASN A 41 14.22 -29.39 -0.64
CA ASN A 41 14.69 -28.14 -1.23
C ASN A 41 13.50 -27.22 -1.52
N THR A 42 13.73 -25.93 -1.32
CA THR A 42 12.92 -24.84 -1.91
C THR A 42 13.59 -24.35 -3.20
N GLU A 43 12.97 -23.44 -3.95
CA GLU A 43 13.65 -22.81 -5.09
C GLU A 43 14.82 -21.92 -4.64
N GLU A 44 14.78 -21.40 -3.40
CA GLU A 44 15.78 -20.47 -2.87
C GLU A 44 16.89 -21.13 -2.03
N GLY A 45 16.74 -22.40 -1.66
CA GLY A 45 17.67 -23.00 -0.70
C GLY A 45 17.24 -24.34 -0.10
N ILE A 46 18.12 -24.88 0.74
CA ILE A 46 17.94 -26.16 1.44
C ILE A 46 17.19 -25.92 2.76
N ILE A 47 16.16 -26.70 3.07
CA ILE A 47 15.48 -26.61 4.38
C ILE A 47 16.41 -27.15 5.47
N LEU A 48 16.74 -26.33 6.47
CA LEU A 48 17.55 -26.71 7.64
C LEU A 48 16.70 -27.15 8.83
N HIS A 49 15.53 -26.55 9.02
CA HIS A 49 14.66 -26.80 10.16
C HIS A 49 13.21 -26.47 9.83
N GLU A 50 12.28 -27.31 10.25
CA GLU A 50 10.84 -27.03 10.23
C GLU A 50 10.33 -26.96 11.67
N PHE A 51 9.69 -25.84 12.02
CA PHE A 51 9.22 -25.64 13.38
C PHE A 51 7.96 -26.49 13.62
N THR A 52 8.08 -27.47 14.50
CA THR A 52 6.99 -28.42 14.84
C THR A 52 6.48 -28.28 16.28
N LYS A 53 7.16 -27.48 17.11
CA LYS A 53 6.82 -27.25 18.53
C LYS A 53 6.87 -25.77 18.87
N GLY A 54 6.05 -25.36 19.81
CA GLY A 54 6.03 -24.00 20.32
C GLY A 54 5.04 -23.84 21.46
N TRP A 55 4.74 -22.58 21.78
CA TRP A 55 3.74 -22.18 22.76
C TRP A 55 2.83 -21.13 22.14
N ALA A 56 1.53 -21.24 22.36
CA ALA A 56 0.55 -20.27 21.90
C ALA A 56 -0.01 -19.46 23.07
N LEU A 57 -0.07 -18.14 22.93
CA LEU A 57 -0.81 -17.25 23.82
C LEU A 57 -2.07 -16.79 23.10
N ARG A 58 -3.22 -17.35 23.49
CA ARG A 58 -4.53 -17.07 22.86
C ARG A 58 -5.14 -15.78 23.44
N ALA A 59 -5.97 -15.11 22.65
CA ALA A 59 -6.57 -13.80 22.96
C ALA A 59 -5.55 -12.66 23.27
N ALA A 60 -4.29 -12.84 22.86
CA ALA A 60 -3.19 -11.91 23.08
C ALA A 60 -3.18 -10.67 22.18
N VAL A 61 -4.21 -10.48 21.33
CA VAL A 61 -4.39 -9.30 20.49
C VAL A 61 -5.86 -8.90 20.46
N ARG A 62 -6.14 -7.60 20.62
CA ARG A 62 -7.46 -6.98 20.48
C ARG A 62 -7.48 -6.07 19.25
N PRO A 63 -8.13 -6.47 18.16
CA PRO A 63 -8.15 -5.67 16.94
C PRO A 63 -9.02 -4.43 17.12
N GLY A 64 -8.47 -3.25 16.81
CA GLY A 64 -9.24 -2.03 16.58
C GLY A 64 -9.53 -1.81 15.09
N VAL A 65 -10.36 -0.81 14.79
CA VAL A 65 -10.78 -0.48 13.42
C VAL A 65 -10.03 0.75 12.90
N LEU A 66 -10.17 1.88 13.60
CA LEU A 66 -9.67 3.18 13.15
C LEU A 66 -8.33 3.60 13.76
N SER A 67 -8.04 3.18 14.99
CA SER A 67 -6.93 3.66 15.82
C SER A 67 -5.77 2.68 16.01
N GLY A 68 -5.73 1.58 15.26
CA GLY A 68 -4.88 0.42 15.59
C GLY A 68 -5.50 -0.45 16.70
N GLY A 69 -4.82 -1.54 17.07
CA GLY A 69 -5.28 -2.49 18.11
C GLY A 69 -4.43 -2.48 19.38
N GLU A 70 -4.89 -3.20 20.41
CA GLU A 70 -4.12 -3.47 21.63
C GLU A 70 -3.41 -4.84 21.51
N ASP A 71 -2.15 -4.91 21.90
CA ASP A 71 -1.23 -6.04 21.72
C ASP A 71 -0.24 -6.12 22.91
N ILE A 72 -0.62 -6.91 23.91
CA ILE A 72 0.16 -7.08 25.16
C ILE A 72 1.57 -7.64 24.93
N ILE A 73 1.75 -8.45 23.89
CA ILE A 73 3.05 -9.06 23.58
C ILE A 73 3.96 -8.05 22.87
N ALA A 74 3.46 -7.27 21.92
CA ALA A 74 4.22 -6.14 21.37
C ALA A 74 4.64 -5.16 22.48
N TRP A 75 3.77 -4.90 23.46
CA TRP A 75 4.09 -4.08 24.64
C TRP A 75 5.18 -4.70 25.52
N GLN A 76 5.11 -6.00 25.80
CA GLN A 76 6.15 -6.72 26.57
C GLN A 76 7.50 -6.72 25.84
N VAL A 77 7.52 -6.87 24.52
CA VAL A 77 8.76 -6.76 23.71
C VAL A 77 9.30 -5.33 23.74
N ALA A 78 8.44 -4.32 23.57
CA ALA A 78 8.86 -2.92 23.58
C ALA A 78 9.46 -2.47 24.92
N THR A 79 8.86 -2.90 26.03
CA THR A 79 9.31 -2.59 27.41
C THR A 79 10.39 -3.54 27.95
N GLY A 80 10.87 -4.50 27.16
CA GLY A 80 11.87 -5.48 27.60
C GLY A 80 11.38 -6.47 28.67
N LYS A 81 10.07 -6.57 28.86
CA LYS A 81 9.41 -7.46 29.85
C LYS A 81 9.04 -8.83 29.31
N PHE A 82 9.17 -9.06 28.00
CA PHE A 82 8.93 -10.36 27.39
C PHE A 82 9.85 -11.42 28.01
N GLN A 83 9.26 -12.54 28.44
CA GLN A 83 9.97 -13.69 29.01
C GLN A 83 9.75 -14.90 28.12
N ARG A 84 10.74 -15.80 28.07
CA ARG A 84 10.64 -17.07 27.33
C ARG A 84 9.44 -17.87 27.87
N PRO A 85 8.47 -18.26 27.03
CA PRO A 85 7.31 -19.03 27.45
C PRO A 85 7.66 -20.41 28.02
N GLU A 86 6.83 -20.86 28.95
CA GLU A 86 6.76 -22.24 29.44
C GLU A 86 5.28 -22.68 29.46
N ASP A 87 5.01 -23.98 29.51
CA ASP A 87 3.63 -24.48 29.50
C ASP A 87 2.90 -24.15 30.81
N GLY A 88 1.71 -23.55 30.69
CA GLY A 88 0.95 -23.04 31.84
C GLY A 88 1.44 -21.70 32.39
N LEU A 89 2.43 -21.05 31.77
CA LEU A 89 2.92 -19.74 32.22
C LEU A 89 1.84 -18.66 32.04
N ARG A 90 1.35 -18.13 33.16
CA ARG A 90 0.41 -17.00 33.21
C ARG A 90 1.15 -15.67 33.10
N LEU A 91 0.67 -14.74 32.29
CA LEU A 91 1.19 -13.38 32.26
C LEU A 91 0.80 -12.64 33.55
N SER A 92 1.73 -11.84 34.07
CA SER A 92 1.48 -10.96 35.23
C SER A 92 0.82 -9.64 34.80
N GLU A 93 1.13 -9.18 33.59
CA GLU A 93 0.58 -7.98 32.98
C GLU A 93 -0.61 -8.27 32.08
N ASN A 94 -1.48 -7.29 31.92
CA ASN A 94 -2.76 -7.44 31.25
C ASN A 94 -3.20 -6.12 30.61
N TYR A 95 -4.23 -6.18 29.78
CA TYR A 95 -4.92 -4.99 29.29
C TYR A 95 -5.50 -4.19 30.45
N LYS A 96 -5.37 -2.86 30.39
CA LYS A 96 -5.89 -1.93 31.42
C LYS A 96 -7.41 -2.04 31.58
N ASN A 97 -8.12 -2.29 30.48
CA ASN A 97 -9.57 -2.46 30.43
C ASN A 97 -9.91 -3.94 30.20
N ASP A 98 -10.81 -4.52 30.99
CA ASP A 98 -11.31 -5.91 30.85
C ASP A 98 -10.19 -6.99 30.92
N PRO A 99 -9.50 -7.18 32.05
CA PRO A 99 -8.34 -8.08 32.14
C PRO A 99 -8.71 -9.55 31.86
N LEU A 100 -7.93 -10.22 31.00
CA LEU A 100 -8.14 -11.61 30.59
C LEU A 100 -7.14 -12.57 31.26
N GLU A 101 -7.53 -13.80 31.59
CA GLU A 101 -6.54 -14.81 31.97
C GLU A 101 -5.73 -15.25 30.72
N LEU A 102 -4.51 -14.74 30.60
CA LEU A 102 -3.60 -14.99 29.48
C LEU A 102 -2.56 -16.03 29.90
N VAL A 103 -2.59 -17.20 29.25
CA VAL A 103 -1.76 -18.37 29.59
C VAL A 103 -1.06 -18.89 28.34
N TRP A 104 0.25 -19.09 28.41
CA TRP A 104 1.00 -19.80 27.39
C TRP A 104 0.70 -21.30 27.47
N GLU A 105 0.25 -21.87 26.35
CA GLU A 105 -0.09 -23.28 26.24
C GLU A 105 0.81 -23.94 25.19
N ALA A 106 1.40 -25.09 25.50
CA ALA A 106 2.18 -25.87 24.55
C ALA A 106 1.33 -26.22 23.30
N ILE A 107 1.95 -26.12 22.13
CA ILE A 107 1.32 -26.41 20.84
C ILE A 107 2.31 -27.15 19.95
N GLU A 108 1.83 -28.23 19.33
CA GLU A 108 2.57 -28.96 18.30
C GLU A 108 1.91 -28.73 16.93
N ALA A 109 2.73 -28.72 15.88
CA ALA A 109 2.26 -28.67 14.51
C ALA A 109 1.61 -30.01 14.11
N ASN A 110 0.71 -29.96 13.12
CA ASN A 110 0.15 -31.19 12.54
C ASN A 110 1.20 -31.94 11.69
N TYR A 111 0.80 -33.08 11.11
CA TYR A 111 1.66 -33.89 10.23
C TYR A 111 2.08 -33.22 8.91
N GLU A 112 1.59 -31.99 8.64
CA GLU A 112 1.95 -31.14 7.50
C GLU A 112 2.80 -29.92 7.96
N ASN A 113 3.34 -29.96 9.18
CA ASN A 113 4.11 -28.88 9.82
C ASN A 113 3.34 -27.55 9.95
N VAL A 114 2.02 -27.63 10.15
CA VAL A 114 1.13 -26.48 10.38
C VAL A 114 0.68 -26.40 11.83
N PHE A 115 1.00 -25.30 12.51
CA PHE A 115 0.41 -24.94 13.80
C PHE A 115 -1.04 -24.50 13.61
N THR A 116 -1.98 -25.12 14.34
CA THR A 116 -3.41 -24.83 14.29
C THR A 116 -4.04 -24.91 15.68
N GLY A 117 -5.29 -24.47 15.84
CA GLY A 117 -5.99 -24.50 17.14
C GLY A 117 -6.25 -23.09 17.70
N ASN A 118 -7.15 -22.38 17.02
CA ASN A 118 -7.63 -21.04 17.37
C ASN A 118 -6.52 -19.97 17.49
N LEU A 119 -5.63 -19.89 16.49
CA LEU A 119 -4.58 -18.85 16.46
C LEU A 119 -5.07 -17.51 15.88
N GLY A 120 -6.37 -17.30 15.69
CA GLY A 120 -6.94 -16.13 15.01
C GLY A 120 -6.83 -14.79 15.75
N ARG A 121 -6.39 -14.81 17.02
CA ARG A 121 -5.99 -13.66 17.87
C ARG A 121 -4.88 -14.06 18.84
N ALA A 122 -3.97 -14.92 18.40
CA ALA A 122 -2.90 -15.45 19.22
C ALA A 122 -1.53 -14.88 18.82
N TRP A 123 -0.58 -15.03 19.74
CA TRP A 123 0.85 -15.07 19.40
C TRP A 123 1.35 -16.51 19.51
N LEU A 124 2.23 -16.93 18.61
CA LEU A 124 2.92 -18.21 18.62
C LEU A 124 4.41 -17.96 18.86
N TYR A 125 4.96 -18.54 19.91
CA TYR A 125 6.39 -18.55 20.18
C TYR A 125 7.00 -19.91 19.80
N THR A 126 8.14 -19.89 19.12
CA THR A 126 9.00 -21.05 18.88
C THR A 126 10.46 -20.60 18.82
N GLU A 127 11.39 -21.54 18.80
CA GLU A 127 12.82 -21.29 19.05
C GLU A 127 13.72 -22.33 18.39
N LEU A 128 14.96 -21.93 18.10
CA LEU A 128 15.99 -22.79 17.52
C LEU A 128 17.34 -22.52 18.17
N GLU A 129 17.96 -23.56 18.73
CA GLU A 129 19.37 -23.53 19.14
C GLU A 129 20.27 -23.73 17.91
N SER A 130 21.17 -22.77 17.66
CA SER A 130 22.15 -22.86 16.57
C SER A 130 23.57 -23.10 17.13
N PRO A 131 24.33 -24.11 16.64
CA PRO A 131 25.68 -24.39 17.15
C PRO A 131 26.70 -23.29 16.78
N GLU A 132 26.41 -22.52 15.74
CA GLU A 132 27.25 -21.45 15.19
C GLU A 132 26.40 -20.29 14.68
N GLU A 133 27.05 -19.21 14.26
CA GLU A 133 26.40 -18.09 13.60
C GLU A 133 26.25 -18.40 12.11
N VAL A 134 25.03 -18.32 11.56
CA VAL A 134 24.76 -18.67 10.15
C VAL A 134 23.66 -17.80 9.54
N THR A 135 23.90 -17.36 8.30
CA THR A 135 22.91 -16.62 7.50
C THR A 135 21.91 -17.59 6.86
N VAL A 136 20.62 -17.30 7.03
CA VAL A 136 19.49 -18.13 6.59
C VAL A 136 18.30 -17.27 6.18
N PHE A 137 17.28 -17.89 5.59
CA PHE A 137 15.95 -17.29 5.44
C PHE A 137 14.95 -17.86 6.44
N LEU A 138 14.04 -17.01 6.91
CA LEU A 138 12.76 -17.44 7.43
C LEU A 138 11.74 -17.49 6.28
N ASP A 139 11.23 -18.69 5.99
CA ASP A 139 10.10 -18.93 5.09
C ASP A 139 8.90 -19.36 5.95
N ALA A 140 7.94 -18.45 6.14
CA ALA A 140 6.86 -18.63 7.09
C ALA A 140 5.56 -18.00 6.59
N LYS A 141 4.41 -18.59 6.94
CA LYS A 141 3.08 -18.14 6.52
C LYS A 141 2.09 -18.06 7.66
N GLY A 142 0.99 -17.32 7.47
CA GLY A 142 -0.16 -17.31 8.37
C GLY A 142 -0.05 -16.37 9.57
N HIS A 143 0.87 -15.41 9.51
CA HIS A 143 1.15 -14.41 10.55
C HIS A 143 1.20 -13.01 9.96
N THR A 144 0.89 -11.96 10.72
CA THR A 144 0.98 -10.57 10.23
C THR A 144 2.37 -9.98 10.44
N ARG A 145 2.99 -10.27 11.59
CA ARG A 145 4.33 -9.82 11.96
C ARG A 145 5.06 -10.95 12.65
N VAL A 146 6.39 -10.96 12.55
CA VAL A 146 7.25 -11.84 13.35
C VAL A 146 8.34 -11.00 14.03
N PHE A 147 8.61 -11.25 15.31
CA PHE A 147 9.84 -10.80 15.94
C PHE A 147 10.87 -11.93 15.88
N ILE A 148 12.01 -11.67 15.24
CA ILE A 148 13.17 -12.55 15.22
C ILE A 148 14.20 -11.96 16.18
N ASN A 149 14.51 -12.64 17.28
CA ASN A 149 15.43 -12.15 18.32
C ASN A 149 15.11 -10.72 18.81
N GLY A 150 13.82 -10.35 18.84
CA GLY A 150 13.33 -9.02 19.22
C GLY A 150 13.18 -8.00 18.08
N MET A 151 13.66 -8.29 16.87
CA MET A 151 13.55 -7.40 15.70
C MET A 151 12.28 -7.72 14.87
N PRO A 152 11.41 -6.73 14.58
CA PRO A 152 10.18 -6.96 13.82
C PRO A 152 10.45 -7.13 12.31
N HIS A 153 9.67 -8.01 11.68
CA HIS A 153 9.59 -8.22 10.23
C HIS A 153 8.13 -8.47 9.80
N GLU A 154 7.84 -8.23 8.52
CA GLU A 154 6.51 -8.47 7.93
C GLU A 154 6.23 -9.97 7.75
N GLY A 155 5.01 -10.38 8.04
CA GLY A 155 4.53 -11.75 7.85
C GLY A 155 3.60 -11.95 6.66
N ASP A 156 3.40 -13.21 6.27
CA ASP A 156 2.43 -13.56 5.24
C ASP A 156 1.02 -13.71 5.81
N HIS A 157 0.34 -12.58 6.00
CA HIS A 157 -1.00 -12.54 6.61
C HIS A 157 -2.05 -13.39 5.86
N TYR A 158 -1.90 -13.60 4.55
CA TYR A 158 -2.89 -14.22 3.65
C TYR A 158 -2.43 -15.55 3.04
N ASP A 159 -1.34 -16.15 3.54
CA ASP A 159 -0.74 -17.41 3.07
C ASP A 159 -0.27 -17.42 1.59
N PHE A 160 0.00 -16.25 0.99
CA PHE A 160 0.42 -16.12 -0.40
C PHE A 160 1.78 -16.79 -0.71
N GLY A 161 2.65 -16.93 0.29
CA GLY A 161 4.05 -17.37 0.14
C GLY A 161 4.98 -16.28 -0.41
N TYR A 162 4.64 -15.01 -0.18
CA TYR A 162 5.37 -13.85 -0.68
C TYR A 162 6.51 -13.41 0.23
N THR A 163 6.40 -13.60 1.55
CA THR A 163 7.50 -13.24 2.46
C THR A 163 8.67 -14.22 2.34
N LEU A 164 9.88 -13.69 2.49
CA LEU A 164 11.13 -14.45 2.62
C LEU A 164 12.16 -13.50 3.24
N ILE A 165 12.49 -13.73 4.51
CA ILE A 165 13.24 -12.78 5.34
C ILE A 165 14.66 -13.31 5.54
N PRO A 166 15.70 -12.69 4.95
CA PRO A 166 17.08 -12.99 5.27
C PRO A 166 17.45 -12.46 6.66
N PHE A 167 18.05 -13.32 7.48
CA PHE A 167 18.55 -12.96 8.80
C PHE A 167 19.74 -13.85 9.20
N THR A 168 20.43 -13.49 10.28
CA THR A 168 21.52 -14.30 10.86
C THR A 168 21.02 -14.99 12.13
N LEU A 169 21.05 -16.33 12.15
CA LEU A 169 20.94 -17.10 13.38
C LEU A 169 22.17 -16.80 14.24
N LYS A 170 21.96 -16.34 15.46
CA LYS A 170 23.00 -16.18 16.47
C LYS A 170 23.43 -17.55 16.99
N LYS A 171 24.68 -17.70 17.39
CA LYS A 171 25.11 -18.91 18.12
C LYS A 171 24.35 -18.99 19.47
N GLY A 172 23.74 -20.14 19.73
CA GLY A 172 22.83 -20.38 20.86
C GLY A 172 21.36 -20.20 20.49
N LEU A 173 20.54 -19.84 21.48
CA LEU A 173 19.09 -19.71 21.33
C LEU A 173 18.69 -18.57 20.39
N ASN A 174 17.87 -18.88 19.39
CA ASN A 174 17.17 -17.92 18.54
C ASN A 174 15.67 -18.02 18.79
N GLN A 175 15.01 -16.87 18.91
CA GLN A 175 13.61 -16.76 19.32
C GLN A 175 12.76 -16.20 18.19
N PHE A 176 11.62 -16.84 17.94
CA PHE A 176 10.67 -16.47 16.90
C PHE A 176 9.28 -16.32 17.51
N LEU A 177 8.70 -15.15 17.34
CA LEU A 177 7.42 -14.78 17.94
C LEU A 177 6.51 -14.26 16.82
N PHE A 178 5.51 -15.04 16.44
CA PHE A 178 4.63 -14.82 15.30
C PHE A 178 3.25 -14.33 15.75
N SER A 179 2.77 -13.21 15.19
CA SER A 179 1.40 -12.74 15.45
C SER A 179 0.39 -13.57 14.67
N HIS A 180 -0.90 -13.47 14.97
CA HIS A 180 -1.94 -14.06 14.13
C HIS A 180 -1.92 -13.51 12.69
N GLY A 181 -2.34 -14.32 11.72
CA GLY A 181 -2.71 -13.93 10.35
C GLY A 181 -4.21 -14.15 10.08
N ARG A 182 -4.62 -14.14 8.80
CA ARG A 182 -6.04 -14.16 8.39
C ARG A 182 -6.79 -15.43 8.79
N PHE A 183 -6.10 -16.57 8.73
CA PHE A 183 -6.70 -17.91 8.78
C PHE A 183 -6.44 -18.68 10.09
N GLY A 184 -5.76 -18.07 11.06
CA GLY A 184 -5.56 -18.68 12.39
C GLY A 184 -4.74 -19.97 12.39
N ARG A 185 -3.74 -20.04 11.51
CA ARG A 185 -2.74 -21.12 11.37
C ARG A 185 -1.38 -20.48 11.09
N VAL A 186 -0.28 -21.16 11.42
CA VAL A 186 1.08 -20.70 11.08
C VAL A 186 1.91 -21.86 10.55
N THR A 187 2.73 -21.62 9.54
CA THR A 187 3.85 -22.49 9.15
C THR A 187 5.15 -21.70 9.21
N ALA A 188 6.25 -22.34 9.59
CA ALA A 188 7.56 -21.69 9.62
C ALA A 188 8.68 -22.71 9.41
N LYS A 189 9.69 -22.32 8.63
CA LYS A 189 10.91 -23.10 8.44
C LYS A 189 12.12 -22.20 8.18
N ILE A 190 13.30 -22.72 8.49
CA ILE A 190 14.59 -22.11 8.23
C ILE A 190 15.18 -22.71 6.96
N VAL A 191 15.62 -21.85 6.04
CA VAL A 191 16.19 -22.24 4.74
C VAL A 191 17.62 -21.69 4.61
N LEU A 192 18.58 -22.54 4.29
CA LEU A 192 19.94 -22.14 3.93
C LEU A 192 19.96 -21.64 2.47
N PRO A 193 20.33 -20.38 2.18
CA PRO A 193 20.46 -19.87 0.82
C PRO A 193 21.34 -20.74 -0.08
N HIS A 194 20.98 -20.87 -1.35
CA HIS A 194 21.89 -21.41 -2.37
C HIS A 194 23.04 -20.43 -2.67
N GLN A 195 22.79 -19.13 -2.65
CA GLN A 195 23.78 -18.06 -2.81
C GLN A 195 23.44 -16.85 -1.94
N GLU A 196 24.47 -16.06 -1.59
CA GLU A 196 24.32 -14.83 -0.79
C GLU A 196 23.38 -13.81 -1.45
N VAL A 197 23.48 -13.66 -2.78
CA VAL A 197 22.61 -12.81 -3.59
C VAL A 197 21.99 -13.63 -4.71
N GLN A 198 20.66 -13.68 -4.78
CA GLN A 198 19.95 -14.55 -5.73
C GLN A 198 18.56 -14.03 -6.09
N PHE A 199 18.00 -14.56 -7.18
CA PHE A 199 16.59 -14.36 -7.52
C PHE A 199 15.70 -15.25 -6.66
N SER A 200 14.49 -14.79 -6.35
CA SER A 200 13.36 -15.63 -5.98
C SER A 200 12.27 -15.45 -7.04
N ASN A 201 11.73 -16.56 -7.55
CA ASN A 201 10.64 -16.55 -8.53
C ASN A 201 9.27 -16.34 -7.86
N ARG A 202 9.21 -16.25 -6.52
CA ARG A 202 8.00 -15.86 -5.79
C ARG A 202 7.56 -14.47 -6.21
N ASP A 203 6.26 -14.31 -6.41
CA ASP A 203 5.63 -13.00 -6.66
C ASP A 203 6.28 -12.20 -7.80
N MET A 204 6.33 -12.75 -9.02
CA MET A 204 6.77 -11.99 -10.20
C MET A 204 5.65 -11.10 -10.77
N THR A 205 6.00 -9.88 -11.17
CA THR A 205 5.11 -9.02 -11.99
C THR A 205 5.63 -9.02 -13.42
N LEU A 206 4.99 -9.80 -14.30
CA LEU A 206 5.44 -9.98 -15.69
C LEU A 206 4.45 -9.34 -16.69
N PRO A 207 4.96 -8.70 -17.77
CA PRO A 207 4.13 -8.18 -18.85
C PRO A 207 3.64 -9.30 -19.78
N ALA A 208 2.54 -9.06 -20.49
CA ALA A 208 2.26 -9.79 -21.73
C ALA A 208 3.07 -9.19 -22.89
N LEU A 209 3.66 -10.05 -23.72
CA LEU A 209 4.26 -9.67 -25.01
C LEU A 209 3.15 -9.53 -26.06
N ILE A 210 2.72 -8.30 -26.28
CA ILE A 210 1.64 -7.99 -27.22
C ILE A 210 2.16 -8.05 -28.67
N ARG A 211 1.56 -8.91 -29.48
CA ARG A 211 1.96 -9.14 -30.87
C ARG A 211 1.82 -7.86 -31.71
N GLY A 212 2.95 -7.32 -32.13
CA GLY A 212 3.03 -6.14 -33.01
C GLY A 212 3.55 -4.89 -32.32
N GLU A 213 3.52 -4.86 -30.97
CA GLU A 213 4.24 -3.86 -30.17
C GLU A 213 5.76 -4.12 -30.26
N ARG A 214 6.56 -3.06 -30.16
CA ARG A 214 8.02 -3.07 -30.43
C ARG A 214 8.86 -2.39 -29.35
N ASP A 215 8.21 -1.82 -28.36
CA ASP A 215 8.80 -1.23 -27.16
C ASP A 215 9.07 -2.31 -26.11
N ASN A 216 10.19 -2.15 -25.39
CA ASN A 216 10.50 -3.01 -24.26
C ASN A 216 9.46 -2.79 -23.15
N LYS A 217 9.17 -3.84 -22.38
CA LYS A 217 8.15 -3.85 -21.33
C LYS A 217 8.78 -3.99 -19.96
N TRP A 218 8.22 -3.33 -18.95
CA TRP A 218 8.65 -3.51 -17.57
C TRP A 218 8.17 -4.86 -17.00
N GLY A 219 9.09 -5.58 -16.35
CA GLY A 219 8.78 -6.65 -15.41
C GLY A 219 9.44 -6.39 -14.06
N ALA A 220 9.07 -7.15 -13.03
CA ALA A 220 9.77 -7.14 -11.75
C ALA A 220 9.84 -8.53 -11.11
N ILE A 221 10.97 -8.80 -10.47
CA ILE A 221 11.32 -10.06 -9.79
C ILE A 221 11.97 -9.74 -8.44
N ARG A 222 11.87 -10.66 -7.48
CA ARG A 222 12.52 -10.50 -6.17
C ARG A 222 14.00 -10.86 -6.28
N VAL A 223 14.85 -9.99 -5.75
CA VAL A 223 16.25 -10.28 -5.46
C VAL A 223 16.41 -10.25 -3.94
N VAL A 224 17.00 -11.30 -3.41
CA VAL A 224 17.34 -11.44 -1.99
C VAL A 224 18.80 -11.08 -1.84
N ASN A 225 19.11 -10.12 -0.96
CA ASN A 225 20.45 -9.86 -0.46
C ASN A 225 20.54 -10.40 0.98
N SER A 226 21.27 -11.51 1.15
CA SER A 226 21.61 -12.06 2.46
C SER A 226 23.05 -11.75 2.89
N GLY A 227 23.75 -10.90 2.13
CA GLY A 227 25.04 -10.36 2.55
C GLY A 227 24.90 -9.39 3.73
N GLN A 228 26.02 -9.20 4.43
CA GLN A 228 26.15 -8.22 5.52
C GLN A 228 26.32 -6.77 4.99
N GLU A 229 26.58 -6.61 3.69
CA GLU A 229 26.73 -5.33 3.01
C GLU A 229 25.56 -5.05 2.05
N GLY A 230 25.36 -3.77 1.72
CA GLY A 230 24.43 -3.36 0.67
C GLY A 230 24.96 -3.69 -0.73
N ILE A 231 24.07 -4.02 -1.66
CA ILE A 231 24.41 -4.20 -3.07
C ILE A 231 23.92 -3.03 -3.92
N GLU A 232 24.88 -2.38 -4.59
CA GLU A 232 24.69 -1.29 -5.55
C GLU A 232 25.43 -1.62 -6.85
N GLY A 233 25.07 -0.97 -7.97
CA GLY A 233 25.77 -1.17 -9.24
C GLY A 233 25.40 -2.45 -10.02
N TYR A 234 24.61 -3.35 -9.45
CA TYR A 234 24.16 -4.59 -10.09
C TYR A 234 23.23 -4.34 -11.29
N SER A 235 23.13 -5.31 -12.19
CA SER A 235 22.23 -5.24 -13.36
C SER A 235 21.51 -6.56 -13.64
N ILE A 236 20.30 -6.47 -14.21
CA ILE A 236 19.52 -7.61 -14.68
C ILE A 236 19.49 -7.57 -16.21
N THR A 237 19.87 -8.69 -16.84
CA THR A 237 19.72 -8.88 -18.29
C THR A 237 18.63 -9.91 -18.59
N CYS A 238 17.57 -9.50 -19.28
CA CYS A 238 16.57 -10.39 -19.84
C CYS A 238 16.94 -10.78 -21.27
N ARG A 239 16.81 -12.06 -21.63
CA ARG A 239 17.11 -12.61 -22.96
C ARG A 239 15.95 -13.48 -23.47
N LEU A 240 15.45 -13.18 -24.67
CA LEU A 240 14.49 -14.04 -25.37
C LEU A 240 15.20 -15.17 -26.13
N PRO A 241 14.51 -16.29 -26.46
CA PRO A 241 15.10 -17.42 -27.20
C PRO A 241 15.51 -17.05 -28.62
N SER A 242 14.90 -16.01 -29.20
CA SER A 242 15.23 -15.41 -30.49
C SER A 242 16.47 -14.50 -30.47
N GLY A 243 17.08 -14.29 -29.29
CA GLY A 243 18.37 -13.62 -29.12
C GLY A 243 18.30 -12.13 -28.77
N GLU A 244 17.11 -11.53 -28.73
CA GLU A 244 16.93 -10.17 -28.20
C GLU A 244 17.29 -10.12 -26.71
N THR A 245 17.91 -9.01 -26.31
CA THR A 245 18.30 -8.75 -24.93
C THR A 245 17.93 -7.33 -24.52
N ALA A 246 17.61 -7.16 -23.24
CA ALA A 246 17.58 -5.86 -22.58
C ALA A 246 18.29 -5.99 -21.23
N THR A 247 19.16 -5.03 -20.91
CA THR A 247 19.84 -4.92 -19.63
C THR A 247 19.31 -3.71 -18.89
N THR A 248 19.11 -3.83 -17.58
CA THR A 248 18.58 -2.77 -16.72
C THR A 248 19.45 -2.65 -15.48
N GLN A 249 19.80 -1.42 -15.12
CA GLN A 249 20.46 -1.13 -13.86
C GLN A 249 19.50 -1.45 -12.72
N MET A 250 19.95 -2.25 -11.75
CA MET A 250 19.13 -2.66 -10.62
C MET A 250 19.08 -1.54 -9.58
N ASP A 251 17.90 -1.32 -8.98
CA ASP A 251 17.77 -0.46 -7.79
C ASP A 251 18.55 -1.10 -6.61
N PRO A 252 19.18 -0.30 -5.73
CA PRO A 252 20.04 -0.82 -4.67
C PRO A 252 19.25 -1.61 -3.60
N ILE A 253 19.92 -2.54 -2.91
CA ILE A 253 19.31 -3.36 -1.85
C ILE A 253 20.25 -3.37 -0.64
N ILE A 254 19.76 -2.91 0.51
CA ILE A 254 20.53 -2.94 1.77
C ILE A 254 20.87 -4.37 2.21
N ALA A 255 21.83 -4.50 3.12
CA ALA A 255 22.17 -5.74 3.79
C ALA A 255 20.96 -6.42 4.46
N MET A 256 20.89 -7.75 4.38
CA MET A 256 19.81 -8.57 4.91
C MET A 256 18.43 -8.04 4.51
N ALA A 257 18.13 -7.98 3.21
CA ALA A 257 16.82 -7.56 2.72
C ALA A 257 16.43 -8.24 1.40
N THR A 258 15.11 -8.35 1.18
CA THR A 258 14.56 -8.78 -0.11
C THR A 258 13.82 -7.62 -0.76
N ARG A 259 14.19 -7.26 -2.00
CA ARG A 259 13.53 -6.20 -2.77
C ARG A 259 12.98 -6.75 -4.09
N LYS A 260 11.79 -6.28 -4.50
CA LYS A 260 11.23 -6.59 -5.81
C LYS A 260 11.70 -5.55 -6.83
N VAL A 261 12.72 -5.89 -7.59
CA VAL A 261 13.43 -4.96 -8.49
C VAL A 261 12.90 -5.04 -9.92
N LYS A 262 12.91 -3.90 -10.61
CA LYS A 262 12.42 -3.75 -11.98
C LYS A 262 13.47 -4.16 -13.01
N PHE A 263 13.03 -4.73 -14.12
CA PHE A 263 13.87 -5.06 -15.28
C PHE A 263 13.09 -4.86 -16.59
N GLN A 264 13.82 -4.64 -17.67
CA GLN A 264 13.28 -4.54 -19.02
C GLN A 264 13.20 -5.91 -19.69
N VAL A 265 12.04 -6.22 -20.27
CA VAL A 265 11.81 -7.34 -21.18
C VAL A 265 11.88 -6.80 -22.61
N PRO A 266 12.80 -7.27 -23.47
CA PRO A 266 12.90 -6.77 -24.83
C PRO A 266 11.71 -7.19 -25.69
N ALA A 267 11.32 -6.37 -26.66
CA ALA A 267 10.30 -6.76 -27.63
C ALA A 267 10.82 -7.83 -28.61
N PRO A 268 10.04 -8.89 -28.92
CA PRO A 268 10.44 -9.90 -29.91
C PRO A 268 10.45 -9.31 -31.32
N ARG A 269 11.55 -9.46 -32.07
CA ARG A 269 11.64 -9.00 -33.49
C ARG A 269 10.74 -9.80 -34.42
N ARG A 270 10.34 -11.01 -34.02
CA ARG A 270 9.39 -11.89 -34.72
C ARG A 270 8.38 -12.44 -33.72
N ASN A 271 7.12 -12.09 -33.89
CA ASN A 271 6.03 -12.71 -33.15
C ASN A 271 5.97 -14.21 -33.47
N THR A 272 5.83 -15.04 -32.44
CA THR A 272 5.61 -16.47 -32.61
C THR A 272 4.12 -16.79 -32.53
N ARG A 273 3.74 -17.99 -32.97
CA ARG A 273 2.39 -18.54 -32.71
C ARG A 273 2.25 -19.15 -31.32
N ALA A 274 3.32 -19.26 -30.54
CA ALA A 274 3.24 -19.73 -29.16
C ALA A 274 2.42 -18.72 -28.33
N GLU A 275 1.73 -19.22 -27.31
CA GLU A 275 1.04 -18.40 -26.31
C GLU A 275 1.96 -18.02 -25.15
N GLN A 276 3.15 -18.61 -25.07
CA GLN A 276 4.20 -18.29 -24.10
C GLN A 276 5.58 -18.28 -24.74
N VAL A 277 6.47 -17.44 -24.20
CA VAL A 277 7.89 -17.33 -24.56
C VAL A 277 8.69 -17.41 -23.26
N ASN A 278 9.54 -18.41 -23.12
CA ASN A 278 10.46 -18.51 -21.99
C ASN A 278 11.61 -17.52 -22.19
N ALA A 279 12.04 -16.82 -21.15
CA ALA A 279 13.14 -15.88 -21.20
C ALA A 279 14.11 -16.10 -20.04
N THR A 280 15.41 -16.08 -20.33
CA THR A 280 16.45 -16.16 -19.30
C THR A 280 16.63 -14.79 -18.67
N LEU A 281 16.54 -14.72 -17.33
CA LEU A 281 17.05 -13.59 -16.55
C LEU A 281 18.43 -13.92 -16.00
N VAL A 282 19.34 -12.95 -16.09
CA VAL A 282 20.70 -13.06 -15.57
C VAL A 282 21.01 -11.86 -14.69
N LEU A 283 21.30 -12.12 -13.42
CA LEU A 283 21.79 -11.13 -12.45
C LEU A 283 23.31 -11.01 -12.59
N ARG A 284 23.80 -9.77 -12.69
CA ARG A 284 25.22 -9.44 -12.74
C ARG A 284 25.59 -8.44 -11.67
N ASP A 285 26.77 -8.63 -11.09
CA ASP A 285 27.36 -7.67 -10.16
C ASP A 285 27.89 -6.42 -10.89
N GLN A 286 28.44 -5.49 -10.12
CA GLN A 286 29.09 -4.26 -10.61
C GLN A 286 30.30 -4.51 -11.54
N ALA A 287 30.93 -5.68 -11.49
CA ALA A 287 32.02 -6.07 -12.39
C ALA A 287 31.51 -6.74 -13.69
N GLY A 288 30.20 -6.94 -13.81
CA GLY A 288 29.56 -7.65 -14.92
C GLY A 288 29.67 -9.18 -14.80
N GLN A 289 30.21 -9.71 -13.71
CA GLN A 289 30.26 -11.14 -13.45
C GLN A 289 28.84 -11.65 -13.17
N GLU A 290 28.55 -12.85 -13.66
CA GLU A 290 27.27 -13.50 -13.41
C GLU A 290 27.21 -14.03 -11.98
N VAL A 291 26.15 -13.65 -11.26
CA VAL A 291 25.86 -14.08 -9.90
C VAL A 291 24.84 -15.22 -9.96
N HIS A 292 23.62 -14.89 -10.41
CA HIS A 292 22.50 -15.82 -10.45
C HIS A 292 21.75 -15.75 -11.79
N ARG A 293 21.03 -16.83 -12.14
CA ARG A 293 20.17 -16.89 -13.33
C ARG A 293 18.87 -17.63 -13.02
N THR A 294 17.80 -17.26 -13.72
CA THR A 294 16.51 -17.98 -13.67
C THR A 294 15.81 -17.90 -15.02
N GLU A 295 14.79 -18.72 -15.24
CA GLU A 295 13.94 -18.70 -16.43
C GLU A 295 12.54 -18.20 -16.04
N ILE A 296 11.98 -17.30 -16.86
CA ILE A 296 10.62 -16.77 -16.68
C ILE A 296 9.75 -17.12 -17.88
N ALA A 297 8.46 -17.37 -17.65
CA ALA A 297 7.48 -17.60 -18.72
C ALA A 297 6.68 -16.32 -19.00
N LEU A 298 6.83 -15.74 -20.19
CA LEU A 298 6.13 -14.54 -20.63
C LEU A 298 4.94 -14.94 -21.52
N ASN A 299 3.73 -14.49 -21.19
CA ASN A 299 2.56 -14.71 -22.05
C ASN A 299 2.69 -13.88 -23.34
N GLN A 300 2.45 -14.48 -24.51
CA GLN A 300 2.39 -13.79 -25.80
C GLN A 300 0.95 -13.77 -26.33
N GLN A 301 0.37 -12.58 -26.51
CA GLN A 301 -1.05 -12.39 -26.85
C GLN A 301 -1.25 -11.36 -27.96
N ASP A 302 -2.38 -11.43 -28.66
CA ASP A 302 -2.81 -10.38 -29.59
C ASP A 302 -3.47 -9.23 -28.81
N ALA A 303 -3.28 -7.99 -29.26
CA ALA A 303 -3.86 -6.79 -28.63
C ALA A 303 -5.41 -6.80 -28.57
N SER A 304 -6.06 -7.64 -29.38
CA SER A 304 -7.51 -7.84 -29.43
C SER A 304 -8.04 -8.92 -28.50
N ARG A 305 -7.17 -9.66 -27.78
CA ARG A 305 -7.56 -10.62 -26.73
C ARG A 305 -7.40 -9.97 -25.34
N HIS A 306 -8.00 -10.59 -24.33
CA HIS A 306 -7.70 -10.27 -22.93
C HIS A 306 -6.20 -10.36 -22.66
N HIS A 307 -5.61 -9.32 -22.09
CA HIS A 307 -4.18 -9.25 -21.81
C HIS A 307 -3.85 -8.29 -20.66
N GLU A 308 -2.71 -8.54 -20.03
CA GLU A 308 -2.15 -7.72 -18.96
C GLU A 308 -1.11 -6.72 -19.50
N ARG A 309 -1.05 -5.52 -18.91
CA ARG A 309 -0.05 -4.49 -19.22
C ARG A 309 0.63 -4.04 -17.93
N THR A 310 1.90 -3.63 -18.02
CA THR A 310 2.70 -3.17 -16.89
C THR A 310 3.13 -1.72 -17.06
N PHE A 311 3.28 -1.03 -15.93
CA PHE A 311 3.75 0.35 -15.84
C PHE A 311 4.61 0.53 -14.58
N VAL A 312 5.38 1.62 -14.51
CA VAL A 312 6.09 2.03 -13.29
C VAL A 312 5.21 3.04 -12.57
N SER A 313 4.91 2.78 -11.30
CA SER A 313 4.08 3.64 -10.45
C SER A 313 4.89 4.82 -9.92
N ASN A 314 4.31 6.03 -9.95
CA ASN A 314 4.88 7.24 -9.38
C ASN A 314 4.69 7.32 -7.86
N ILE A 315 3.88 6.44 -7.27
CA ILE A 315 3.71 6.32 -5.82
C ILE A 315 5.04 5.95 -5.17
N ASP A 316 5.79 5.02 -5.78
CA ASP A 316 6.91 4.31 -5.13
C ASP A 316 7.98 3.74 -6.09
N GLY A 317 7.91 4.01 -7.39
CA GLY A 317 8.88 3.51 -8.39
C GLY A 317 8.80 2.02 -8.72
N SER A 318 7.81 1.30 -8.20
CA SER A 318 7.59 -0.15 -8.43
C SER A 318 6.91 -0.45 -9.76
N VAL A 319 7.04 -1.68 -10.26
CA VAL A 319 6.29 -2.15 -11.44
C VAL A 319 4.95 -2.74 -11.00
N GLN A 320 3.87 -2.11 -11.44
CA GLN A 320 2.51 -2.58 -11.30
C GLN A 320 1.99 -3.14 -12.63
N TYR A 321 0.87 -3.85 -12.57
CA TYR A 321 0.16 -4.31 -13.75
C TYR A 321 -1.33 -4.01 -13.66
N TYR A 322 -2.00 -4.01 -14.80
CA TYR A 322 -3.45 -3.98 -14.91
C TYR A 322 -3.89 -4.93 -16.03
N SER A 323 -5.16 -5.28 -16.06
CA SER A 323 -5.72 -6.19 -17.08
C SER A 323 -6.71 -5.46 -17.97
N VAL A 324 -6.83 -5.90 -19.22
CA VAL A 324 -7.67 -5.29 -20.24
C VAL A 324 -8.56 -6.35 -20.90
N ALA A 325 -9.86 -6.07 -20.98
CA ALA A 325 -10.77 -6.63 -21.99
C ALA A 325 -10.91 -5.60 -23.13
N PRO A 326 -10.10 -5.70 -24.20
CA PRO A 326 -10.06 -4.66 -25.23
C PRO A 326 -11.33 -4.70 -26.08
N SER A 327 -11.63 -3.59 -26.75
CA SER A 327 -12.74 -3.58 -27.69
C SER A 327 -12.52 -4.58 -28.85
N THR A 328 -13.60 -5.19 -29.35
CA THR A 328 -13.58 -6.05 -30.55
C THR A 328 -13.58 -5.26 -31.87
N SER A 329 -13.52 -3.94 -31.78
CA SER A 329 -13.65 -2.99 -32.88
C SER A 329 -12.55 -1.92 -32.78
N ASN A 330 -12.16 -1.35 -33.92
CA ASN A 330 -11.17 -0.27 -34.00
C ASN A 330 -11.81 1.07 -34.41
N ARG A 331 -13.10 1.26 -34.15
CA ARG A 331 -13.81 2.52 -34.44
C ARG A 331 -13.32 3.63 -33.51
N PRO A 332 -13.19 4.88 -33.97
CA PRO A 332 -12.87 6.01 -33.09
C PRO A 332 -14.01 6.31 -32.11
N GLY A 333 -13.70 7.00 -31.01
CA GLY A 333 -14.71 7.48 -30.05
C GLY A 333 -15.32 6.39 -29.17
N GLN A 334 -14.55 5.32 -28.91
CA GLN A 334 -14.92 4.23 -28.00
C GLN A 334 -14.92 4.69 -26.54
N ALA A 335 -15.71 3.99 -25.72
CA ALA A 335 -15.78 4.23 -24.30
C ALA A 335 -14.61 3.62 -23.52
N PHE A 336 -14.36 4.20 -22.34
CA PHE A 336 -13.48 3.66 -21.31
C PHE A 336 -14.33 3.17 -20.12
N ILE A 337 -14.14 1.93 -19.68
CA ILE A 337 -14.80 1.39 -18.48
C ILE A 337 -13.74 0.97 -17.47
N LEU A 338 -13.66 1.69 -16.35
CA LEU A 338 -12.85 1.29 -15.20
C LEU A 338 -13.62 0.23 -14.39
N SER A 339 -13.01 -0.93 -14.16
CA SER A 339 -13.61 -2.04 -13.42
C SER A 339 -12.84 -2.31 -12.12
N THR A 340 -13.35 -1.80 -11.00
CA THR A 340 -12.79 -2.04 -9.66
C THR A 340 -13.16 -3.44 -9.17
N HIS A 341 -12.18 -4.20 -8.68
CA HIS A 341 -12.34 -5.60 -8.30
C HIS A 341 -12.68 -5.83 -6.83
N GLY A 342 -13.24 -7.03 -6.57
CA GLY A 342 -13.55 -7.53 -5.23
C GLY A 342 -12.30 -7.84 -4.38
N ALA A 343 -12.51 -8.08 -3.08
CA ALA A 343 -11.46 -8.54 -2.19
C ALA A 343 -10.96 -9.94 -2.63
N SER A 344 -9.67 -10.22 -2.48
CA SER A 344 -8.99 -11.41 -3.05
C SER A 344 -8.98 -11.55 -4.59
N VAL A 345 -9.65 -10.68 -5.35
CA VAL A 345 -9.74 -10.81 -6.81
C VAL A 345 -8.53 -10.18 -7.48
N GLU A 346 -7.88 -10.89 -8.40
CA GLU A 346 -6.90 -10.29 -9.30
C GLU A 346 -7.57 -9.54 -10.47
N ALA A 347 -6.97 -8.43 -10.90
CA ALA A 347 -7.32 -7.71 -12.13
C ALA A 347 -7.52 -8.64 -13.35
N ARG A 348 -6.69 -9.68 -13.46
CA ARG A 348 -6.73 -10.65 -14.56
C ARG A 348 -8.04 -11.46 -14.56
N ASN A 349 -8.55 -11.80 -13.38
CA ASN A 349 -9.79 -12.54 -13.20
C ASN A 349 -10.98 -11.59 -13.39
N GLN A 350 -10.87 -10.37 -12.86
CA GLN A 350 -11.86 -9.29 -13.01
C GLN A 350 -12.22 -9.05 -14.48
N THR A 351 -11.25 -8.78 -15.36
CA THR A 351 -11.57 -8.54 -16.78
C THR A 351 -12.13 -9.76 -17.49
N ARG A 352 -11.65 -10.97 -17.15
CA ARG A 352 -12.10 -12.22 -17.78
C ARG A 352 -13.54 -12.60 -17.41
N ALA A 353 -14.14 -11.95 -16.41
CA ALA A 353 -15.57 -12.08 -16.11
C ALA A 353 -16.47 -11.31 -17.10
N TYR A 354 -15.92 -10.43 -17.94
CA TYR A 354 -16.67 -9.65 -18.94
C TYR A 354 -16.53 -10.24 -20.35
N LYS A 355 -17.62 -10.21 -21.13
CA LYS A 355 -17.53 -10.34 -22.59
C LYS A 355 -17.02 -9.03 -23.17
N GLN A 356 -16.02 -9.09 -24.05
CA GLN A 356 -15.49 -7.92 -24.76
C GLN A 356 -16.59 -7.17 -25.52
N LYS A 357 -16.52 -5.83 -25.59
CA LYS A 357 -17.51 -4.96 -26.22
C LYS A 357 -17.01 -4.43 -27.56
N ASP A 358 -17.88 -4.14 -28.52
CA ASP A 358 -17.53 -3.50 -29.80
C ASP A 358 -17.49 -1.95 -29.71
N TRP A 359 -17.84 -1.40 -28.55
CA TRP A 359 -17.95 0.04 -28.30
C TRP A 359 -17.09 0.55 -27.12
N ALA A 360 -16.43 -0.34 -26.36
CA ALA A 360 -15.72 0.02 -25.13
C ALA A 360 -14.48 -0.87 -24.87
N HIS A 361 -13.47 -0.30 -24.20
CA HIS A 361 -12.42 -1.04 -23.51
C HIS A 361 -12.76 -1.13 -22.02
N ILE A 362 -12.67 -2.33 -21.43
CA ILE A 362 -12.80 -2.53 -19.98
C ILE A 362 -11.41 -2.75 -19.39
N VAL A 363 -11.06 -1.99 -18.35
CA VAL A 363 -9.74 -1.97 -17.74
C VAL A 363 -9.88 -2.19 -16.24
N ALA A 364 -9.19 -3.19 -15.70
CA ALA A 364 -9.16 -3.47 -14.26
C ALA A 364 -7.77 -3.16 -13.67
N PRO A 365 -7.64 -2.16 -12.76
CA PRO A 365 -6.47 -2.00 -11.91
C PRO A 365 -6.33 -3.16 -10.91
N THR A 366 -5.21 -3.26 -10.20
CA THR A 366 -4.96 -4.33 -9.20
C THR A 366 -5.21 -3.92 -7.77
N ASN A 367 -5.51 -2.63 -7.50
CA ASN A 367 -5.50 -2.07 -6.16
C ASN A 367 -4.18 -2.42 -5.46
N ARG A 368 -3.09 -2.36 -6.23
CA ARG A 368 -1.77 -2.90 -5.91
C ARG A 368 -1.71 -4.44 -5.77
N ARG A 369 -2.64 -5.08 -5.04
CA ARG A 369 -2.73 -6.55 -4.86
C ARG A 369 -4.15 -7.05 -4.49
N PRO A 370 -4.45 -8.35 -4.69
CA PRO A 370 -5.49 -9.05 -3.94
C PRO A 370 -5.33 -8.83 -2.42
N PHE A 371 -6.37 -8.32 -1.76
CA PHE A 371 -6.32 -7.88 -0.35
C PHE A 371 -5.23 -6.84 0.00
N GLY A 372 -4.64 -6.14 -0.97
CA GLY A 372 -3.54 -5.20 -0.75
C GLY A 372 -3.95 -3.96 0.05
N PHE A 373 -4.52 -2.98 -0.64
CA PHE A 373 -5.16 -1.82 -0.03
C PHE A 373 -6.68 -1.81 -0.30
N ASN A 374 -7.40 -0.91 0.37
CA ASN A 374 -8.79 -0.62 -0.01
C ASN A 374 -8.79 0.52 -1.04
N TRP A 375 -9.93 0.75 -1.70
CA TRP A 375 -10.05 1.73 -2.79
C TRP A 375 -9.95 3.19 -2.33
N GLU A 376 -10.03 3.45 -1.03
CA GLU A 376 -9.96 4.78 -0.43
C GLU A 376 -8.54 5.37 -0.40
N GLU A 377 -7.50 4.52 -0.39
CA GLU A 377 -6.10 4.89 -0.11
C GLU A 377 -5.20 4.71 -1.35
N TRP A 378 -4.07 4.00 -1.27
CA TRP A 378 -3.20 3.71 -2.44
C TRP A 378 -3.93 2.99 -3.58
N GLY A 379 -5.02 2.26 -3.30
CA GLY A 379 -5.91 1.70 -4.33
C GLY A 379 -6.58 2.75 -5.21
N ARG A 380 -6.87 3.93 -4.64
CA ARG A 380 -7.35 5.11 -5.36
C ARG A 380 -6.32 5.60 -6.38
N MET A 381 -5.08 5.71 -5.93
CA MET A 381 -3.97 6.21 -6.73
C MET A 381 -3.63 5.22 -7.86
N ASP A 382 -3.54 3.92 -7.54
CA ASP A 382 -3.36 2.84 -8.52
C ASP A 382 -4.45 2.87 -9.62
N ALA A 383 -5.72 3.05 -9.24
CA ALA A 383 -6.82 3.17 -10.19
C ALA A 383 -6.69 4.39 -11.14
N LEU A 384 -6.20 5.53 -10.63
CA LEU A 384 -5.95 6.73 -11.43
C LEU A 384 -4.72 6.59 -12.33
N GLU A 385 -3.62 5.99 -11.86
CA GLU A 385 -2.44 5.70 -12.67
C GLU A 385 -2.78 4.76 -13.82
N VAL A 386 -3.51 3.68 -13.54
CA VAL A 386 -4.01 2.73 -14.54
C VAL A 386 -4.95 3.40 -15.53
N MET A 387 -5.86 4.27 -15.09
CA MET A 387 -6.72 5.01 -16.02
C MET A 387 -5.92 5.96 -16.91
N SER A 388 -4.92 6.64 -16.37
CA SER A 388 -4.02 7.52 -17.13
C SER A 388 -3.25 6.75 -18.21
N ASP A 389 -2.57 5.67 -17.83
CA ASP A 389 -1.77 4.87 -18.76
C ASP A 389 -2.63 4.17 -19.82
N ALA A 390 -3.79 3.62 -19.41
CA ALA A 390 -4.70 2.98 -20.33
C ALA A 390 -5.37 3.98 -21.30
N LYS A 391 -5.71 5.21 -20.89
CA LYS A 391 -6.21 6.26 -21.81
C LYS A 391 -5.14 6.79 -22.76
N ARG A 392 -3.86 6.74 -22.38
CA ARG A 392 -2.72 7.02 -23.28
C ARG A 392 -2.56 5.96 -24.37
N ILE A 393 -2.88 4.70 -24.07
CA ILE A 393 -2.77 3.56 -24.98
C ILE A 393 -4.03 3.37 -25.84
N TYR A 394 -5.21 3.60 -25.27
CA TYR A 394 -6.52 3.43 -25.92
C TYR A 394 -7.21 4.80 -26.09
N PRO A 395 -7.21 5.38 -27.31
CA PRO A 395 -7.83 6.68 -27.58
C PRO A 395 -9.35 6.58 -27.50
N THR A 396 -9.86 6.84 -26.31
CA THR A 396 -11.28 6.80 -25.96
C THR A 396 -11.91 8.19 -25.98
N ASP A 397 -13.23 8.26 -26.14
CA ASP A 397 -14.01 9.48 -25.98
C ASP A 397 -14.03 9.87 -24.48
N PRO A 398 -13.45 11.01 -24.06
CA PRO A 398 -13.38 11.38 -22.65
C PRO A 398 -14.76 11.46 -21.99
N ALA A 399 -15.78 11.90 -22.73
CA ALA A 399 -17.15 12.01 -22.24
C ALA A 399 -17.83 10.65 -22.02
N LYS A 400 -17.22 9.55 -22.49
CA LYS A 400 -17.68 8.17 -22.32
C LYS A 400 -16.74 7.37 -21.42
N THR A 401 -16.36 7.97 -20.29
CA THR A 401 -15.68 7.27 -19.19
C THR A 401 -16.74 6.77 -18.19
N TYR A 402 -16.69 5.48 -17.84
CA TYR A 402 -17.62 4.82 -16.92
C TYR A 402 -16.87 4.02 -15.86
N LEU A 403 -17.56 3.70 -14.76
CA LEU A 403 -17.01 2.98 -13.60
C LEU A 403 -17.97 1.87 -13.16
N THR A 404 -17.45 0.70 -12.81
CA THR A 404 -18.24 -0.43 -12.29
C THR A 404 -17.37 -1.38 -11.46
N GLY A 405 -17.99 -2.28 -10.70
CA GLY A 405 -17.29 -3.24 -9.86
C GLY A 405 -18.24 -3.99 -8.94
N HIS A 406 -17.76 -5.09 -8.36
CA HIS A 406 -18.55 -5.98 -7.50
C HIS A 406 -17.92 -6.16 -6.12
N SER A 407 -18.74 -6.29 -5.06
CA SER A 407 -18.29 -6.48 -3.68
C SER A 407 -17.42 -5.30 -3.19
N MET A 408 -16.18 -5.53 -2.76
CA MET A 408 -15.20 -4.45 -2.52
C MET A 408 -14.99 -3.57 -3.77
N GLY A 409 -15.16 -4.12 -4.97
CA GLY A 409 -15.15 -3.38 -6.23
C GLY A 409 -16.40 -2.52 -6.42
N GLY A 410 -17.56 -2.96 -5.94
CA GLY A 410 -18.79 -2.16 -5.91
C GLY A 410 -18.69 -1.03 -4.90
N HIS A 411 -18.01 -1.27 -3.77
CA HIS A 411 -17.56 -0.21 -2.87
C HIS A 411 -16.63 0.79 -3.59
N GLY A 412 -15.61 0.31 -4.31
CA GLY A 412 -14.73 1.16 -5.13
C GLY A 412 -15.49 2.00 -6.17
N SER A 413 -16.57 1.46 -6.74
CA SER A 413 -17.45 2.20 -7.66
C SER A 413 -18.21 3.34 -6.98
N TRP A 414 -18.73 3.12 -5.77
CA TRP A 414 -19.31 4.19 -4.96
C TRP A 414 -18.23 5.23 -4.59
N PHE A 415 -17.13 4.78 -3.99
CA PHE A 415 -16.08 5.64 -3.47
C PHE A 415 -15.44 6.54 -4.55
N LEU A 416 -14.95 5.96 -5.66
CA LEU A 416 -14.31 6.74 -6.72
C LEU A 416 -15.31 7.65 -7.44
N GLY A 417 -16.56 7.20 -7.61
CA GLY A 417 -17.64 8.00 -8.18
C GLY A 417 -17.98 9.25 -7.37
N ALA A 418 -18.02 9.14 -6.05
CA ALA A 418 -18.24 10.29 -5.17
C ALA A 418 -16.99 11.17 -5.05
N THR A 419 -15.79 10.58 -5.11
CA THR A 419 -14.53 11.30 -4.93
C THR A 419 -14.11 12.08 -6.17
N TYR A 420 -14.39 11.56 -7.37
CA TYR A 420 -14.04 12.17 -8.65
C TYR A 420 -15.28 12.34 -9.56
N PRO A 421 -16.24 13.21 -9.17
CA PRO A 421 -17.56 13.30 -9.80
C PRO A 421 -17.56 13.82 -11.25
N ASP A 422 -16.49 14.46 -11.70
CA ASP A 422 -16.32 14.94 -13.08
C ASP A 422 -15.62 13.92 -14.00
N GLN A 423 -15.29 12.72 -13.51
CA GLN A 423 -14.55 11.70 -14.28
C GLN A 423 -15.41 10.54 -14.79
N PHE A 424 -16.67 10.40 -14.36
CA PHE A 424 -17.51 9.24 -14.68
C PHE A 424 -18.94 9.64 -15.10
N ALA A 425 -19.31 9.29 -16.32
CA ALA A 425 -20.66 9.49 -16.86
C ALA A 425 -21.69 8.55 -16.20
N VAL A 426 -21.27 7.34 -15.81
CA VAL A 426 -22.07 6.37 -15.05
C VAL A 426 -21.19 5.64 -14.06
N ILE A 427 -21.74 5.39 -12.88
CA ILE A 427 -21.23 4.40 -11.93
C ILE A 427 -22.19 3.22 -11.82
N GLY A 428 -21.64 2.01 -11.87
CA GLY A 428 -22.36 0.73 -11.79
C GLY A 428 -21.91 -0.14 -10.62
N PRO A 429 -22.21 0.25 -9.36
CA PRO A 429 -21.88 -0.54 -8.17
C PRO A 429 -22.76 -1.81 -8.09
N ALA A 430 -22.12 -2.97 -8.05
CA ALA A 430 -22.76 -4.27 -7.82
C ALA A 430 -22.39 -4.85 -6.45
N ALA A 431 -23.37 -5.36 -5.70
CA ALA A 431 -23.20 -6.07 -4.42
C ALA A 431 -22.24 -5.37 -3.41
N GLY A 432 -22.20 -4.03 -3.42
CA GLY A 432 -21.14 -3.25 -2.77
C GLY A 432 -21.64 -2.34 -1.65
N TYR A 433 -20.88 -2.26 -0.56
CA TYR A 433 -21.12 -1.32 0.53
C TYR A 433 -20.65 0.09 0.17
N ALA A 434 -21.39 1.13 0.54
CA ALA A 434 -20.99 2.50 0.23
C ALA A 434 -19.80 2.97 1.08
N ASP A 435 -19.73 2.55 2.35
CA ASP A 435 -18.84 3.11 3.38
C ASP A 435 -18.27 1.98 4.25
N ILE A 436 -16.95 1.83 4.29
CA ILE A 436 -16.29 0.66 4.91
C ILE A 436 -16.46 0.61 6.43
N ILE A 437 -16.49 1.76 7.10
CA ILE A 437 -16.70 1.84 8.55
C ILE A 437 -18.16 1.53 8.86
N GLY A 438 -19.09 2.07 8.06
CA GLY A 438 -20.51 1.71 8.12
C GLY A 438 -20.76 0.20 7.98
N TYR A 439 -20.03 -0.45 7.07
CA TYR A 439 -20.12 -1.90 6.81
C TYR A 439 -19.46 -2.77 7.90
N ARG A 440 -18.29 -2.36 8.44
CA ARG A 440 -17.53 -3.14 9.43
C ARG A 440 -17.90 -2.87 10.90
N ARG A 441 -18.88 -1.99 11.17
CA ARG A 441 -19.24 -1.53 12.52
C ARG A 441 -19.59 -2.67 13.49
N SER A 442 -18.69 -2.93 14.42
CA SER A 442 -18.87 -3.81 15.60
C SER A 442 -19.37 -3.08 16.85
N GLY A 443 -19.75 -1.80 16.74
CA GLY A 443 -20.21 -0.96 17.86
C GLY A 443 -19.10 -0.39 18.76
N SER A 444 -17.89 -0.95 18.71
CA SER A 444 -16.72 -0.53 19.50
C SER A 444 -16.33 0.93 19.26
N ASP A 445 -16.29 1.38 18.01
CA ASP A 445 -15.90 2.74 17.62
C ASP A 445 -16.75 3.82 18.31
N THR A 446 -18.05 3.57 18.51
CA THR A 446 -18.98 4.52 19.16
C THR A 446 -18.57 4.83 20.60
N LEU A 447 -17.96 3.87 21.30
CA LEU A 447 -17.48 4.03 22.67
C LEU A 447 -16.21 4.88 22.76
N LEU A 448 -15.43 4.96 21.67
CA LEU A 448 -14.16 5.68 21.62
C LEU A 448 -14.33 7.17 21.27
N PHE A 449 -15.46 7.59 20.70
CA PHE A 449 -15.72 8.99 20.30
C PHE A 449 -15.71 10.01 21.45
N SER A 450 -15.86 9.57 22.70
CA SER A 450 -15.69 10.41 23.89
C SER A 450 -14.24 10.80 24.13
N ASN A 451 -13.26 10.01 23.69
CA ASN A 451 -11.85 10.33 23.78
C ASN A 451 -11.48 11.35 22.67
N PRO A 452 -10.87 12.50 23.03
CA PRO A 452 -10.59 13.57 22.07
C PRO A 452 -9.55 13.18 21.00
N HIS A 453 -8.61 12.28 21.30
CA HIS A 453 -7.63 11.82 20.33
C HIS A 453 -8.26 10.94 19.25
N TYR A 454 -9.24 10.12 19.62
CA TYR A 454 -10.00 9.32 18.67
C TYR A 454 -10.77 10.19 17.67
N GLN A 455 -11.22 11.40 18.07
CA GLN A 455 -11.86 12.34 17.14
C GLN A 455 -10.90 12.84 16.06
N MET A 456 -9.62 13.04 16.38
CA MET A 456 -8.59 13.41 15.40
C MET A 456 -8.25 12.25 14.46
N ILE A 457 -8.15 11.02 14.99
CA ILE A 457 -8.01 9.78 14.21
C ILE A 457 -9.20 9.61 13.26
N TYR A 458 -10.42 9.74 13.76
CA TYR A 458 -11.64 9.66 12.96
C TYR A 458 -11.65 10.72 11.83
N ARG A 459 -11.24 11.95 12.13
CA ARG A 459 -11.04 13.00 11.11
C ARG A 459 -10.05 12.56 10.05
N GLY A 460 -8.89 12.02 10.42
CA GLY A 460 -7.90 11.48 9.47
C GLY A 460 -8.48 10.45 8.48
N ALA A 461 -9.52 9.71 8.87
CA ALA A 461 -10.23 8.74 8.02
C ALA A 461 -11.42 9.31 7.20
N MET A 462 -11.74 10.62 7.34
CA MET A 462 -12.88 11.24 6.65
C MET A 462 -12.85 11.18 5.11
N PRO A 463 -11.69 11.18 4.43
CA PRO A 463 -11.67 11.00 2.98
C PRO A 463 -12.34 9.71 2.50
N GLY A 464 -12.30 8.61 3.27
CA GLY A 464 -12.97 7.35 2.92
C GLY A 464 -14.49 7.31 3.17
N ARG A 465 -15.12 8.42 3.59
CA ARG A 465 -16.54 8.44 4.00
C ARG A 465 -17.49 8.81 2.87
N THR A 466 -17.64 7.90 1.91
CA THR A 466 -18.48 8.06 0.71
C THR A 466 -19.89 8.62 0.99
N LEU A 467 -20.54 8.23 2.10
CA LEU A 467 -21.88 8.71 2.45
C LEU A 467 -21.94 10.23 2.71
N ASN A 468 -20.85 10.83 3.19
CA ASN A 468 -20.78 12.28 3.39
C ASN A 468 -20.69 13.04 2.05
N LEU A 469 -20.18 12.37 1.02
CA LEU A 469 -19.92 12.87 -0.33
C LEU A 469 -21.08 12.61 -1.31
N GLU A 470 -22.21 12.05 -0.85
CA GLU A 470 -23.32 11.57 -1.72
C GLU A 470 -23.90 12.64 -2.69
N ARG A 471 -23.75 13.94 -2.39
CA ARG A 471 -24.16 15.03 -3.28
C ARG A 471 -23.31 15.13 -4.55
N ASN A 472 -22.10 14.60 -4.55
CA ASN A 472 -21.19 14.66 -5.69
C ASN A 472 -21.70 13.87 -6.90
N TYR A 473 -22.56 12.86 -6.69
CA TYR A 473 -23.10 12.05 -7.79
C TYR A 473 -24.05 12.78 -8.74
N LEU A 474 -24.53 14.00 -8.43
CA LEU A 474 -25.60 14.70 -9.15
C LEU A 474 -25.51 14.68 -10.70
N GLN A 475 -24.30 14.61 -11.24
CA GLN A 475 -24.01 14.71 -12.68
C GLN A 475 -23.74 13.35 -13.36
N SER A 476 -23.69 12.25 -12.59
CA SER A 476 -23.44 10.88 -13.08
C SER A 476 -24.76 10.10 -13.15
N GLY A 477 -24.89 9.17 -14.09
CA GLY A 477 -25.90 8.11 -13.98
C GLY A 477 -25.50 7.10 -12.91
N ILE A 478 -26.46 6.57 -12.14
CA ILE A 478 -26.21 5.52 -11.15
C ILE A 478 -27.02 4.27 -11.52
N TYR A 479 -26.35 3.13 -11.64
CA TYR A 479 -27.00 1.83 -11.82
C TYR A 479 -26.61 0.89 -10.67
N VAL A 480 -27.53 0.66 -9.74
CA VAL A 480 -27.32 -0.22 -8.58
C VAL A 480 -27.78 -1.64 -8.90
N LEU A 481 -26.93 -2.64 -8.65
CA LEU A 481 -27.25 -4.07 -8.84
C LEU A 481 -26.97 -4.87 -7.55
N HIS A 482 -27.95 -5.62 -7.04
CA HIS A 482 -27.76 -6.44 -5.84
C HIS A 482 -28.71 -7.65 -5.83
N GLY A 483 -28.25 -8.81 -5.35
CA GLY A 483 -29.11 -9.96 -5.03
C GLY A 483 -29.76 -9.85 -3.65
N ASP A 484 -31.02 -10.24 -3.50
CA ASP A 484 -31.72 -10.15 -2.20
C ASP A 484 -31.28 -11.21 -1.18
N ALA A 485 -30.67 -12.31 -1.63
CA ALA A 485 -30.14 -13.41 -0.83
C ALA A 485 -28.61 -13.30 -0.59
N ASP A 486 -28.02 -12.11 -0.76
CA ASP A 486 -26.61 -11.86 -0.48
C ASP A 486 -26.31 -11.85 1.03
N MET A 487 -25.60 -12.89 1.49
CA MET A 487 -25.15 -13.04 2.88
C MET A 487 -23.74 -12.49 3.16
N VAL A 488 -23.02 -11.99 2.15
CA VAL A 488 -21.65 -11.45 2.29
C VAL A 488 -21.69 -9.91 2.39
N VAL A 489 -22.47 -9.28 1.52
CA VAL A 489 -22.81 -7.86 1.59
C VAL A 489 -24.33 -7.76 1.54
N SER A 490 -24.97 -7.53 2.68
CA SER A 490 -26.43 -7.46 2.74
C SER A 490 -27.01 -6.45 1.75
N VAL A 491 -28.09 -6.84 1.07
CA VAL A 491 -28.90 -5.99 0.15
C VAL A 491 -29.36 -4.68 0.79
N GLU A 492 -29.41 -4.59 2.13
CA GLU A 492 -29.67 -3.36 2.86
C GLU A 492 -28.68 -2.23 2.52
N GLN A 493 -27.44 -2.53 2.10
CA GLN A 493 -26.50 -1.52 1.62
C GLN A 493 -27.02 -0.82 0.35
N ALA A 494 -27.54 -1.59 -0.62
CA ALA A 494 -28.12 -1.05 -1.85
C ALA A 494 -29.47 -0.37 -1.59
N ARG A 495 -30.31 -0.92 -0.71
CA ARG A 495 -31.59 -0.31 -0.30
C ARG A 495 -31.38 1.04 0.39
N MET A 496 -30.38 1.14 1.28
CA MET A 496 -29.99 2.38 1.96
C MET A 496 -29.50 3.45 0.98
N MET A 497 -28.64 3.09 0.02
CA MET A 497 -28.23 4.01 -1.04
C MET A 497 -29.40 4.46 -1.93
N ARG A 498 -30.29 3.54 -2.31
CA ARG A 498 -31.52 3.88 -3.05
C ARG A 498 -32.38 4.90 -2.29
N GLU A 499 -32.60 4.70 -0.99
CA GLU A 499 -33.40 5.61 -0.15
C GLU A 499 -32.74 6.99 0.01
N ARG A 500 -31.41 7.04 0.18
CA ARG A 500 -30.65 8.30 0.26
C ARG A 500 -30.73 9.09 -1.04
N LEU A 501 -30.38 8.44 -2.15
CA LEU A 501 -30.26 9.09 -3.44
C LEU A 501 -31.62 9.51 -4.02
N SER A 502 -32.70 8.75 -3.79
CA SER A 502 -34.05 9.08 -4.28
C SER A 502 -34.60 10.41 -3.78
N LYS A 503 -34.02 10.97 -2.70
CA LYS A 503 -34.37 12.28 -2.14
C LYS A 503 -33.91 13.45 -3.00
N PHE A 504 -33.01 13.23 -3.97
CA PHE A 504 -32.43 14.32 -4.75
C PHE A 504 -31.93 13.99 -6.17
N HIS A 505 -31.72 12.72 -6.50
CA HIS A 505 -31.06 12.30 -7.73
C HIS A 505 -32.06 11.65 -8.69
N ASN A 506 -32.11 12.15 -9.93
CA ASN A 506 -33.12 11.77 -10.93
C ASN A 506 -32.67 10.67 -11.90
N ASN A 507 -31.37 10.52 -12.12
CA ASN A 507 -30.80 9.57 -13.10
C ASN A 507 -30.31 8.26 -12.44
N ILE A 508 -31.25 7.49 -11.87
CA ILE A 508 -30.94 6.24 -11.14
C ILE A 508 -31.76 5.06 -11.66
N ILE A 509 -31.08 3.94 -11.89
CA ILE A 509 -31.70 2.62 -12.01
C ILE A 509 -31.30 1.77 -10.81
N TYR A 510 -32.29 1.12 -10.19
CA TYR A 510 -32.09 0.16 -9.12
C TYR A 510 -32.59 -1.22 -9.53
N ARG A 511 -31.70 -2.22 -9.51
CA ARG A 511 -32.02 -3.62 -9.78
C ARG A 511 -31.69 -4.47 -8.56
N GLU A 512 -32.74 -4.90 -7.87
CA GLU A 512 -32.70 -6.01 -6.93
C GLU A 512 -33.06 -7.30 -7.69
N GLN A 513 -32.27 -8.36 -7.51
CA GLN A 513 -32.44 -9.64 -8.20
C GLN A 513 -32.93 -10.70 -7.19
N PRO A 514 -34.19 -11.17 -7.29
CA PRO A 514 -34.74 -12.16 -6.37
C PRO A 514 -34.03 -13.51 -6.46
N GLY A 515 -33.70 -14.08 -5.31
CA GLY A 515 -32.99 -15.36 -5.14
C GLY A 515 -31.49 -15.31 -5.41
N ALA A 516 -30.94 -14.20 -5.89
CA ALA A 516 -29.52 -14.09 -6.20
C ALA A 516 -28.68 -13.92 -4.92
N THR A 517 -27.60 -14.70 -4.83
CA THR A 517 -26.62 -14.61 -3.73
C THR A 517 -25.55 -13.57 -4.04
N HIS A 518 -24.47 -13.52 -3.25
CA HIS A 518 -23.33 -12.61 -3.52
C HIS A 518 -22.75 -12.79 -4.93
N TRP A 519 -22.76 -14.02 -5.46
CA TRP A 519 -22.37 -14.33 -6.83
C TRP A 519 -23.55 -15.01 -7.55
N ASP A 520 -23.95 -14.47 -8.70
CA ASP A 520 -25.07 -14.96 -9.52
C ASP A 520 -24.66 -15.02 -11.00
N GLY A 521 -23.68 -15.88 -11.29
CA GLY A 521 -23.11 -16.06 -12.63
C GLY A 521 -22.35 -14.84 -13.16
N ASP A 522 -22.24 -14.74 -14.49
CA ASP A 522 -21.62 -13.59 -15.16
C ASP A 522 -22.46 -12.31 -14.99
N HIS A 523 -23.78 -12.41 -14.79
CA HIS A 523 -24.66 -11.26 -14.55
C HIS A 523 -24.27 -10.38 -13.35
N ALA A 524 -23.54 -10.92 -12.36
CA ALA A 524 -23.01 -10.14 -11.25
C ALA A 524 -21.96 -9.08 -11.69
N MET A 525 -21.39 -9.25 -12.89
CA MET A 525 -20.36 -8.41 -13.50
C MET A 525 -20.80 -7.81 -14.84
N ASP A 526 -21.29 -8.67 -15.74
CA ASP A 526 -21.49 -8.40 -17.16
C ASP A 526 -22.97 -8.21 -17.56
N TRP A 527 -23.71 -7.43 -16.76
CA TRP A 527 -25.14 -7.21 -16.91
C TRP A 527 -25.49 -6.31 -18.13
N PRO A 528 -26.19 -6.80 -19.18
CA PRO A 528 -26.39 -6.01 -20.41
C PRO A 528 -27.11 -4.66 -20.21
N PRO A 529 -28.20 -4.55 -19.42
CA PRO A 529 -28.86 -3.27 -19.16
C PRO A 529 -27.98 -2.20 -18.47
N LEU A 530 -26.94 -2.59 -17.71
CA LEU A 530 -25.96 -1.64 -17.17
C LEU A 530 -25.18 -0.98 -18.33
N PHE A 531 -24.71 -1.78 -19.28
CA PHE A 531 -23.98 -1.29 -20.45
C PHE A 531 -24.85 -0.48 -21.40
N ASP A 532 -26.12 -0.85 -21.56
CA ASP A 532 -27.05 -0.04 -22.34
C ASP A 532 -27.35 1.30 -21.65
N PHE A 533 -27.47 1.32 -20.31
CA PHE A 533 -27.56 2.57 -19.56
C PHE A 533 -26.29 3.44 -19.70
N MET A 534 -25.09 2.84 -19.66
CA MET A 534 -23.83 3.55 -19.94
C MET A 534 -23.87 4.29 -21.29
N LYS A 535 -24.25 3.61 -22.38
CA LYS A 535 -24.28 4.20 -23.74
C LYS A 535 -25.16 5.45 -23.88
N HIS A 536 -26.18 5.60 -23.04
CA HIS A 536 -27.12 6.74 -23.06
C HIS A 536 -26.64 7.94 -22.21
N ASN A 537 -25.53 7.80 -21.48
CA ASN A 537 -25.00 8.80 -20.58
C ASN A 537 -23.59 9.24 -21.00
N THR A 538 -23.31 10.54 -20.83
CA THR A 538 -22.02 11.16 -21.13
C THR A 538 -21.69 12.19 -20.04
N ILE A 539 -20.41 12.41 -19.76
CA ILE A 539 -19.96 13.49 -18.88
C ILE A 539 -20.33 14.84 -19.55
N PRO A 540 -21.08 15.73 -18.88
CA PRO A 540 -21.34 17.08 -19.37
C PRO A 540 -20.05 17.88 -19.65
N ALA A 541 -20.09 18.82 -20.59
CA ALA A 541 -18.96 19.70 -20.82
C ALA A 541 -18.82 20.73 -19.68
N THR A 542 -17.59 21.04 -19.24
CA THR A 542 -17.33 21.96 -18.12
C THR A 542 -18.03 23.31 -18.28
N ASN A 543 -18.04 23.87 -19.49
CA ASN A 543 -18.67 25.16 -19.81
C ASN A 543 -20.21 25.13 -19.82
N GLU A 544 -20.83 23.96 -19.86
CA GLU A 544 -22.29 23.77 -19.77
C GLU A 544 -22.79 23.67 -18.33
N MET A 545 -21.89 23.46 -17.36
CA MET A 545 -22.24 23.24 -15.95
C MET A 545 -22.73 24.52 -15.26
N LYS A 546 -24.04 24.64 -15.08
CA LYS A 546 -24.71 25.80 -14.45
C LYS A 546 -24.83 25.72 -12.93
N HIS A 547 -24.71 24.54 -12.34
CA HIS A 547 -24.79 24.34 -10.89
C HIS A 547 -23.79 23.28 -10.47
N ILE A 548 -22.88 23.65 -9.57
CA ILE A 548 -21.93 22.74 -8.93
C ILE A 548 -22.27 22.68 -7.45
N GLU A 549 -22.64 21.48 -7.00
CA GLU A 549 -22.42 21.08 -5.61
C GLU A 549 -21.19 20.19 -5.57
N PHE A 550 -20.26 20.49 -4.67
CA PHE A 550 -19.07 19.70 -4.47
C PHE A 550 -18.77 19.57 -2.98
N ARG A 551 -18.45 18.35 -2.56
CA ARG A 551 -18.02 18.00 -1.22
C ARG A 551 -16.67 17.31 -1.26
N THR A 552 -15.77 17.70 -0.38
CA THR A 552 -14.52 16.98 -0.15
C THR A 552 -14.15 17.01 1.32
N ALA A 553 -13.69 15.88 1.85
CA ALA A 553 -13.10 15.84 3.19
C ALA A 553 -11.64 16.28 3.20
N SER A 554 -10.90 16.13 2.09
CA SER A 554 -9.50 16.56 1.99
C SER A 554 -9.19 16.96 0.54
N PRO A 555 -8.81 18.22 0.29
CA PRO A 555 -8.21 18.65 -0.98
C PRO A 555 -7.02 17.79 -1.44
N GLY A 556 -6.27 17.19 -0.51
CA GLY A 556 -5.19 16.23 -0.81
C GLY A 556 -5.65 14.87 -1.35
N VAL A 557 -6.96 14.60 -1.34
CA VAL A 557 -7.58 13.38 -1.90
C VAL A 557 -8.39 13.69 -3.14
N SER A 558 -9.21 14.74 -3.07
CA SER A 558 -9.90 15.32 -4.22
C SER A 558 -10.17 16.80 -3.98
N ALA A 559 -9.65 17.64 -4.86
CA ALA A 559 -9.81 19.09 -4.79
C ALA A 559 -10.83 19.65 -5.79
N THR A 560 -11.16 18.93 -6.86
CA THR A 560 -11.75 19.51 -8.08
C THR A 560 -13.09 18.88 -8.44
N ASN A 561 -14.01 19.71 -8.94
CA ASN A 561 -15.22 19.29 -9.63
C ASN A 561 -15.55 20.30 -10.74
N TYR A 562 -15.32 19.92 -12.01
CA TYR A 562 -15.51 20.77 -13.20
C TYR A 562 -14.71 22.08 -13.16
N TRP A 563 -15.36 23.19 -12.80
CA TRP A 563 -14.79 24.55 -12.75
C TRP A 563 -14.52 25.05 -11.32
N VAL A 564 -14.67 24.20 -10.31
CA VAL A 564 -14.36 24.48 -8.91
C VAL A 564 -13.16 23.67 -8.47
N GLN A 565 -12.21 24.31 -7.77
CA GLN A 565 -11.14 23.66 -7.02
C GLN A 565 -11.07 24.20 -5.58
N VAL A 566 -11.27 23.36 -4.58
CA VAL A 566 -11.03 23.68 -3.16
C VAL A 566 -9.54 23.53 -2.88
N ASN A 567 -8.88 24.59 -2.41
CA ASN A 567 -7.44 24.59 -2.15
C ASN A 567 -7.13 24.30 -0.67
N GLN A 568 -7.89 24.93 0.23
CA GLN A 568 -7.67 24.91 1.68
C GLN A 568 -8.99 24.88 2.44
N GLN A 569 -8.98 24.27 3.63
CA GLN A 569 -10.12 24.18 4.54
C GLN A 569 -9.90 25.08 5.76
N ILE A 570 -10.98 25.44 6.46
CA ILE A 570 -10.89 26.16 7.75
C ILE A 570 -10.56 25.16 8.87
N ARG A 571 -11.16 23.97 8.79
CA ARG A 571 -10.93 22.81 9.65
C ARG A 571 -10.50 21.64 8.79
N HIS A 572 -9.25 21.22 8.94
CA HIS A 572 -8.67 20.13 8.17
C HIS A 572 -9.42 18.82 8.39
N TYR A 573 -9.66 18.09 7.30
CA TYR A 573 -10.30 16.78 7.29
C TYR A 573 -11.80 16.75 7.70
N GLU A 574 -12.40 17.88 8.07
CA GLU A 574 -13.87 18.03 8.09
C GLU A 574 -14.39 18.28 6.66
N VAL A 575 -15.64 17.92 6.36
CA VAL A 575 -16.17 18.02 4.99
C VAL A 575 -16.40 19.48 4.60
N SER A 576 -15.70 19.93 3.56
CA SER A 576 -15.99 21.19 2.87
C SER A 576 -17.14 21.03 1.90
N THR A 577 -17.99 22.04 1.80
CA THR A 577 -19.10 22.10 0.82
C THR A 577 -19.04 23.37 0.00
N VAL A 578 -19.16 23.22 -1.31
CA VAL A 578 -19.35 24.29 -2.29
C VAL A 578 -20.72 24.11 -2.94
N ASP A 579 -21.57 25.15 -2.94
CA ASP A 579 -22.81 25.24 -3.73
C ASP A 579 -22.76 26.54 -4.53
N LEU A 580 -22.44 26.46 -5.82
CA LEU A 580 -22.28 27.61 -6.72
C LEU A 580 -23.13 27.45 -7.98
N LYS A 581 -23.88 28.51 -8.31
CA LYS A 581 -24.82 28.58 -9.44
C LYS A 581 -24.42 29.69 -10.39
N ARG A 582 -24.34 29.35 -11.67
CA ARG A 582 -24.11 30.27 -12.78
C ARG A 582 -25.44 30.71 -13.39
N HIS A 583 -25.65 32.01 -13.49
CA HIS A 583 -26.73 32.64 -14.24
C HIS A 583 -26.14 33.75 -15.12
N ASN A 584 -26.21 33.58 -16.45
CA ASN A 584 -25.49 34.39 -17.43
C ASN A 584 -23.99 34.49 -17.06
N ASP A 585 -23.42 35.69 -16.95
CA ASP A 585 -22.01 35.89 -16.55
C ASP A 585 -21.82 36.08 -15.04
N THR A 586 -22.83 35.78 -14.23
CA THR A 586 -22.73 35.80 -12.77
C THR A 586 -22.64 34.38 -12.21
N ILE A 587 -21.64 34.11 -11.37
CA ILE A 587 -21.58 32.92 -10.51
C ILE A 587 -21.86 33.36 -9.08
N SER A 588 -22.78 32.70 -8.39
CA SER A 588 -23.14 33.05 -7.02
C SER A 588 -23.43 31.83 -6.16
N GLY A 589 -23.17 31.91 -4.86
CA GLY A 589 -23.54 30.84 -3.93
C GLY A 589 -22.80 30.87 -2.60
N LYS A 590 -22.62 29.68 -2.02
CA LYS A 590 -22.13 29.49 -0.65
C LYS A 590 -20.97 28.51 -0.56
N LEU A 591 -20.08 28.82 0.37
CA LEU A 591 -18.90 28.04 0.73
C LEU A 591 -18.96 27.74 2.24
N ASP A 592 -18.80 26.47 2.61
CA ASP A 592 -18.74 26.00 3.99
C ASP A 592 -17.48 25.15 4.22
N ASN A 593 -16.80 25.38 5.34
CA ASN A 593 -15.45 24.87 5.65
C ASN A 593 -14.43 25.03 4.49
N VAL A 594 -14.41 26.18 3.81
CA VAL A 594 -13.43 26.51 2.76
C VAL A 594 -12.63 27.75 3.17
N ALA A 595 -11.30 27.64 3.21
CA ALA A 595 -10.40 28.77 3.47
C ALA A 595 -9.80 29.34 2.17
N SER A 596 -9.63 28.52 1.12
CA SER A 596 -9.24 29.00 -0.22
C SER A 596 -9.88 28.14 -1.31
N ILE A 597 -10.28 28.81 -2.40
CA ILE A 597 -10.94 28.23 -3.58
C ILE A 597 -10.39 28.86 -4.85
N THR A 598 -10.20 28.07 -5.90
CA THR A 598 -9.95 28.54 -7.26
C THR A 598 -11.15 28.22 -8.14
N LEU A 599 -11.65 29.22 -8.86
CA LEU A 599 -12.63 29.05 -9.93
C LEU A 599 -11.87 28.97 -11.25
N LEU A 600 -12.01 27.85 -11.96
CA LEU A 600 -11.33 27.57 -13.23
C LEU A 600 -12.07 28.23 -14.41
N LEU A 601 -12.22 29.55 -14.34
CA LEU A 601 -12.97 30.36 -15.29
C LEU A 601 -12.36 30.33 -16.71
N SER A 602 -11.09 29.96 -16.87
CA SER A 602 -10.45 29.67 -18.16
C SER A 602 -11.12 28.52 -18.93
N LYS A 603 -11.82 27.62 -18.23
CA LYS A 603 -12.59 26.50 -18.82
C LYS A 603 -14.05 26.88 -19.13
N MET A 604 -14.42 28.14 -18.96
CA MET A 604 -15.80 28.64 -19.06
C MET A 604 -15.91 29.73 -20.11
N ASN A 605 -17.03 29.77 -20.83
CA ASN A 605 -17.33 30.82 -21.81
C ASN A 605 -18.12 31.95 -21.13
N PHE A 606 -17.74 33.20 -21.31
CA PHE A 606 -18.43 34.39 -20.77
C PHE A 606 -18.56 35.46 -21.85
N ASP A 607 -19.72 36.13 -21.93
CA ASP A 607 -19.96 37.19 -22.93
C ASP A 607 -19.44 38.55 -22.45
N THR A 608 -19.51 38.77 -21.13
CA THR A 608 -19.06 39.98 -20.43
C THR A 608 -18.17 39.63 -19.23
N GLN A 609 -17.69 40.64 -18.50
CA GLN A 609 -16.81 40.45 -17.35
C GLN A 609 -17.50 39.60 -16.26
N PRO A 610 -16.93 38.44 -15.84
CA PRO A 610 -17.58 37.57 -14.87
C PRO A 610 -17.72 38.24 -13.50
N VAL A 611 -18.92 38.17 -12.93
CA VAL A 611 -19.23 38.63 -11.57
C VAL A 611 -19.36 37.42 -10.65
N ILE A 612 -18.60 37.39 -9.56
CA ILE A 612 -18.50 36.25 -8.66
C ILE A 612 -18.99 36.68 -7.28
N ILE A 613 -20.04 36.04 -6.75
CA ILE A 613 -20.66 36.40 -5.46
C ILE A 613 -20.59 35.20 -4.50
N VAL A 614 -19.60 35.19 -3.61
CA VAL A 614 -19.40 34.10 -2.62
C VAL A 614 -19.68 34.60 -1.21
N ASN A 615 -20.54 33.88 -0.48
CA ASN A 615 -20.98 34.23 0.88
C ASN A 615 -21.45 35.70 1.05
N GLY A 616 -21.92 36.33 -0.02
CA GLY A 616 -22.41 37.72 -0.05
C GLY A 616 -21.38 38.78 -0.45
N GLN A 617 -20.11 38.43 -0.68
CA GLN A 617 -19.09 39.34 -1.21
C GLN A 617 -18.98 39.23 -2.74
N GLU A 618 -18.94 40.38 -3.45
CA GLU A 618 -18.80 40.47 -4.90
C GLU A 618 -17.33 40.66 -5.33
N PHE A 619 -16.92 39.91 -6.36
CA PHE A 619 -15.64 40.01 -7.06
C PHE A 619 -15.87 40.09 -8.57
N ARG A 620 -14.89 40.64 -9.30
CA ARG A 620 -14.88 40.69 -10.77
C ARG A 620 -13.64 40.00 -11.30
N ALA A 621 -13.83 39.03 -12.17
CA ALA A 621 -12.72 38.30 -12.80
C ALA A 621 -12.36 38.90 -14.17
N GLU A 622 -11.23 38.49 -14.73
CA GLU A 622 -10.92 38.69 -16.14
C GLU A 622 -11.45 37.51 -16.96
N ILE A 623 -11.94 37.76 -18.18
CA ILE A 623 -12.39 36.69 -19.08
C ILE A 623 -11.20 35.79 -19.45
N GLY A 624 -11.39 34.48 -19.34
CA GLY A 624 -10.36 33.49 -19.70
C GLY A 624 -9.24 33.29 -18.66
N LYS A 625 -9.27 33.98 -17.52
CA LYS A 625 -8.34 33.77 -16.40
C LYS A 625 -9.05 33.17 -15.20
N ASP A 626 -8.40 32.22 -14.54
CA ASP A 626 -8.89 31.65 -13.29
C ASP A 626 -8.85 32.68 -12.15
N LEU A 627 -9.73 32.51 -11.16
CA LEU A 627 -9.84 33.38 -10.00
C LEU A 627 -9.62 32.58 -8.71
N THR A 628 -8.56 32.88 -7.97
CA THR A 628 -8.35 32.33 -6.62
C THR A 628 -8.80 33.33 -5.56
N LEU A 629 -9.64 32.86 -4.64
CA LEU A 629 -10.10 33.58 -3.47
C LEU A 629 -9.59 32.89 -2.20
N LYS A 630 -9.22 33.68 -1.19
CA LYS A 630 -8.83 33.21 0.15
C LYS A 630 -9.54 34.01 1.22
N LEU A 631 -9.93 33.35 2.30
CA LEU A 631 -10.53 33.96 3.48
C LEU A 631 -9.42 34.46 4.42
N ILE A 632 -9.35 35.77 4.62
CA ILE A 632 -8.38 36.45 5.49
C ILE A 632 -9.18 37.38 6.41
N ASP A 633 -8.98 37.26 7.72
CA ASP A 633 -9.71 38.03 8.76
C ASP A 633 -11.24 38.03 8.56
N HIS A 634 -11.80 36.86 8.27
CA HIS A 634 -13.21 36.63 7.94
C HIS A 634 -13.72 37.33 6.66
N THR A 635 -12.83 37.87 5.82
CA THR A 635 -13.16 38.50 4.53
C THR A 635 -12.54 37.72 3.37
N TRP A 636 -13.31 37.46 2.31
CA TRP A 636 -12.76 36.92 1.08
C TRP A 636 -11.95 37.99 0.35
N GLN A 637 -10.75 37.60 -0.13
CA GLN A 637 -9.83 38.44 -0.89
C GLN A 637 -9.30 37.67 -2.10
N THR A 638 -8.99 38.37 -3.19
CA THR A 638 -8.37 37.78 -4.39
C THR A 638 -6.87 37.62 -4.19
N ILE A 639 -6.33 36.45 -4.51
CA ILE A 639 -4.89 36.15 -4.49
C ILE A 639 -4.43 35.56 -5.83
N PRO A 640 -3.13 35.61 -6.17
CA PRO A 640 -2.63 35.11 -7.47
C PRO A 640 -2.80 33.60 -7.69
N GLY A 641 -2.90 32.83 -6.60
CA GLY A 641 -3.03 31.37 -6.62
C GLY A 641 -2.78 30.78 -5.22
N PRO A 642 -2.89 29.45 -5.05
CA PRO A 642 -2.48 28.77 -3.82
C PRO A 642 -0.99 29.01 -3.54
N MET A 643 -0.62 29.24 -2.27
CA MET A 643 0.78 29.48 -1.89
C MET A 643 1.47 28.17 -1.55
N ALA A 644 2.60 27.86 -2.19
CA ALA A 644 3.31 26.58 -2.02
C ALA A 644 3.88 26.35 -0.61
N ALA A 645 4.15 27.43 0.13
CA ALA A 645 4.58 27.38 1.54
C ALA A 645 3.43 27.00 2.51
N GLU A 646 2.17 27.04 2.07
CA GLU A 646 1.01 26.65 2.85
C GLU A 646 0.57 25.21 2.51
N LYS A 647 -0.55 24.76 3.07
CA LYS A 647 -1.27 23.56 2.63
C LYS A 647 -1.98 23.83 1.30
N HIS A 648 -1.93 22.87 0.39
CA HIS A 648 -2.62 22.91 -0.91
C HIS A 648 -2.86 21.47 -1.43
N PRO A 649 -3.63 21.25 -2.52
CA PRO A 649 -4.02 19.90 -2.95
C PRO A 649 -2.88 18.91 -3.22
N ALA A 650 -1.70 19.37 -3.64
CA ALA A 650 -0.55 18.48 -3.86
C ALA A 650 0.21 18.17 -2.55
N ARG A 651 0.01 18.95 -1.49
CA ARG A 651 0.68 18.83 -0.18
C ARG A 651 -0.23 19.35 0.92
N TYR A 652 -1.10 18.48 1.44
CA TYR A 652 -2.20 18.88 2.33
C TYR A 652 -2.05 18.42 3.80
N GLY A 653 -1.18 17.45 4.06
CA GLY A 653 -1.07 16.78 5.35
C GLY A 653 -1.83 15.46 5.41
N GLY A 654 -1.92 14.88 6.60
CA GLY A 654 -2.28 13.49 6.88
C GLY A 654 -1.07 12.59 6.71
N PHE A 655 -0.59 11.99 7.80
CA PHE A 655 0.69 11.25 7.84
C PHE A 655 0.87 10.23 6.70
N LYS A 656 -0.20 9.53 6.33
CA LYS A 656 -0.24 8.57 5.21
C LYS A 656 0.23 9.15 3.86
N LEU A 657 0.00 10.43 3.59
CA LEU A 657 0.42 11.05 2.31
C LEU A 657 1.95 11.16 2.17
N ALA A 658 2.71 11.06 3.26
CA ALA A 658 4.17 10.99 3.18
C ALA A 658 4.64 9.77 2.37
N PHE A 659 3.91 8.66 2.43
CA PHE A 659 4.18 7.41 1.70
C PHE A 659 3.59 7.42 0.28
N THR A 660 3.81 8.53 -0.44
CA THR A 660 3.45 8.74 -1.84
C THR A 660 4.59 9.46 -2.56
N ASN A 661 4.41 9.87 -3.82
CA ASN A 661 5.37 10.72 -4.55
C ASN A 661 6.81 10.14 -4.51
N SER A 662 6.91 8.88 -4.96
CA SER A 662 8.13 8.07 -5.04
C SER A 662 8.98 8.13 -3.78
N MET A 663 8.41 7.82 -2.61
CA MET A 663 9.10 8.04 -1.34
C MET A 663 10.44 7.28 -1.19
N VAL A 664 11.35 7.83 -0.38
CA VAL A 664 12.61 7.18 0.06
C VAL A 664 12.61 7.03 1.59
N PHE A 665 13.10 5.90 2.09
CA PHE A 665 13.25 5.63 3.51
C PHE A 665 14.70 5.88 3.93
N VAL A 666 14.89 6.78 4.91
CA VAL A 666 16.20 7.23 5.38
C VAL A 666 16.33 6.88 6.85
N TYR A 667 17.34 6.10 7.24
CA TYR A 667 17.54 5.68 8.63
C TYR A 667 18.73 6.37 9.30
N ALA A 668 18.57 6.67 10.59
CA ALA A 668 19.58 7.31 11.43
C ALA A 668 20.86 6.48 11.55
N THR A 669 22.01 7.16 11.56
CA THR A 669 23.32 6.54 11.88
C THR A 669 24.14 7.30 12.93
N GLY A 670 23.57 8.33 13.56
CA GLY A 670 24.21 9.12 14.61
C GLY A 670 23.95 8.64 16.04
N GLY A 671 23.13 7.60 16.23
CA GLY A 671 22.81 7.06 17.55
C GLY A 671 23.81 6.02 18.06
N THR A 672 23.45 5.36 19.16
CA THR A 672 24.13 4.15 19.62
C THR A 672 23.96 3.00 18.63
N ALA A 673 24.75 1.93 18.78
CA ALA A 673 24.66 0.75 17.92
C ALA A 673 23.26 0.12 17.91
N GLU A 674 22.59 0.05 19.08
CA GLU A 674 21.25 -0.51 19.21
C GLU A 674 20.18 0.37 18.53
N GLU A 675 20.24 1.69 18.70
CA GLU A 675 19.31 2.63 18.05
C GLU A 675 19.47 2.60 16.52
N ASN A 676 20.71 2.58 16.02
CA ASN A 676 21.00 2.53 14.58
C ASN A 676 20.56 1.19 13.97
N GLU A 677 20.78 0.07 14.66
CA GLU A 677 20.30 -1.26 14.24
C GLU A 677 18.76 -1.29 14.21
N TRP A 678 18.12 -0.77 15.25
CA TRP A 678 16.66 -0.69 15.33
C TRP A 678 16.06 0.16 14.22
N TYR A 679 16.56 1.36 13.96
CA TYR A 679 16.01 2.22 12.90
C TYR A 679 16.26 1.66 11.49
N LYS A 680 17.43 1.07 11.23
CA LYS A 680 17.70 0.33 9.99
C LYS A 680 16.70 -0.82 9.82
N ASN A 681 16.42 -1.57 10.90
CA ASN A 681 15.42 -2.64 10.85
C ASN A 681 13.98 -2.10 10.72
N LYS A 682 13.63 -0.96 11.32
CA LYS A 682 12.30 -0.37 11.22
C LYS A 682 11.99 0.11 9.80
N ALA A 683 12.98 0.70 9.12
CA ALA A 683 12.88 1.06 7.71
C ALA A 683 12.74 -0.18 6.81
N ARG A 684 13.51 -1.25 7.09
CA ARG A 684 13.37 -2.56 6.43
C ARG A 684 11.96 -3.13 6.61
N PHE A 685 11.48 -3.23 7.84
CA PHE A 685 10.16 -3.78 8.18
C PHE A 685 9.03 -3.07 7.42
N ASP A 686 9.03 -1.73 7.38
CA ASP A 686 8.02 -1.00 6.60
C ASP A 686 8.11 -1.24 5.09
N ALA A 687 9.32 -1.40 4.55
CA ALA A 687 9.50 -1.72 3.14
C ALA A 687 9.05 -3.15 2.84
N GLU A 688 9.24 -4.10 3.76
CA GLU A 688 8.69 -5.45 3.70
C GLU A 688 7.15 -5.41 3.69
N THR A 689 6.52 -4.63 4.58
CA THR A 689 5.06 -4.43 4.61
C THR A 689 4.52 -3.78 3.33
N PHE A 690 5.21 -2.76 2.80
CA PHE A 690 4.81 -2.09 1.57
C PHE A 690 5.03 -2.98 0.32
N LEU A 691 6.04 -3.85 0.33
CA LEU A 691 6.22 -4.92 -0.66
C LEU A 691 5.08 -5.96 -0.56
N TYR A 692 4.84 -6.48 0.64
CA TYR A 692 3.88 -7.56 0.87
C TYR A 692 2.45 -7.13 0.54
N ARG A 693 2.02 -5.95 0.99
CA ARG A 693 0.64 -5.45 0.77
C ARG A 693 0.49 -4.63 -0.50
N GLY A 694 1.47 -3.81 -0.83
CA GLY A 694 1.41 -2.83 -1.90
C GLY A 694 2.14 -3.20 -3.19
N ASN A 695 2.72 -4.40 -3.30
CA ASN A 695 3.59 -4.78 -4.43
C ASN A 695 4.72 -3.75 -4.69
N GLY A 696 5.16 -3.04 -3.64
CA GLY A 696 6.06 -1.91 -3.76
C GLY A 696 7.55 -2.24 -3.73
N SER A 697 8.38 -1.23 -3.95
CA SER A 697 9.84 -1.38 -4.07
C SER A 697 10.58 -0.13 -3.60
N ILE A 698 10.72 0.02 -2.29
CA ILE A 698 11.20 1.26 -1.67
C ILE A 698 12.73 1.32 -1.62
N ASP A 699 13.30 2.50 -1.87
CA ASP A 699 14.71 2.76 -1.59
C ASP A 699 14.91 2.95 -0.09
N ILE A 700 15.87 2.22 0.50
CA ILE A 700 16.26 2.35 1.89
C ILE A 700 17.73 2.73 1.93
N ILE A 701 18.07 3.85 2.57
CA ILE A 701 19.43 4.42 2.62
C ILE A 701 19.78 4.89 4.03
N ALA A 702 21.06 5.01 4.33
CA ALA A 702 21.52 5.72 5.53
C ALA A 702 21.33 7.24 5.39
N ASP A 703 21.14 7.94 6.51
CA ASP A 703 21.11 9.40 6.59
C ASP A 703 22.38 10.09 6.03
N THR A 704 23.53 9.41 6.04
CA THR A 704 24.80 9.85 5.43
C THR A 704 24.80 9.86 3.90
N GLU A 705 23.88 9.14 3.27
CA GLU A 705 23.77 9.02 1.81
C GLU A 705 22.73 9.96 1.21
N PHE A 706 21.92 10.58 2.06
CA PHE A 706 20.86 11.49 1.66
C PHE A 706 21.46 12.85 1.23
N SER A 707 20.95 13.37 0.11
CA SER A 707 21.21 14.73 -0.37
C SER A 707 19.98 15.22 -1.12
N ILE A 708 19.77 16.53 -1.11
CA ILE A 708 18.63 17.17 -1.80
C ILE A 708 18.68 16.85 -3.30
N GLU A 709 19.87 16.87 -3.89
CA GLU A 709 20.10 16.68 -5.32
C GLU A 709 19.86 15.23 -5.78
N ARG A 710 20.30 14.22 -5.00
CA ARG A 710 20.09 12.79 -5.33
C ARG A 710 18.63 12.37 -5.21
N PHE A 711 17.87 13.02 -4.34
CA PHE A 711 16.48 12.67 -4.03
C PHE A 711 15.51 13.86 -4.23
N ALA A 712 15.79 14.73 -5.21
CA ALA A 712 14.98 15.91 -5.50
C ALA A 712 13.49 15.56 -5.69
N ASP A 713 12.60 16.39 -5.14
CA ASP A 713 11.14 16.28 -5.25
C ASP A 713 10.48 14.96 -4.79
N ARG A 714 11.24 13.99 -4.26
CA ARG A 714 10.70 12.79 -3.61
C ARG A 714 10.22 13.11 -2.20
N ASN A 715 9.16 12.44 -1.75
CA ASN A 715 8.87 12.39 -0.32
C ASN A 715 9.97 11.62 0.43
N VAL A 716 10.23 12.01 1.68
CA VAL A 716 11.30 11.42 2.50
C VAL A 716 10.70 10.93 3.81
N ILE A 717 10.92 9.68 4.17
CA ILE A 717 10.54 9.14 5.49
C ILE A 717 11.79 9.02 6.36
N LEU A 718 11.85 9.76 7.45
CA LEU A 718 12.94 9.71 8.42
C LEU A 718 12.65 8.69 9.51
N TYR A 719 13.55 7.73 9.66
CA TYR A 719 13.59 6.74 10.73
C TYR A 719 14.69 7.16 11.72
N GLY A 720 14.34 8.05 12.63
CA GLY A 720 15.28 8.70 13.55
C GLY A 720 14.73 9.96 14.21
N SER A 721 15.46 10.50 15.18
CA SER A 721 15.18 11.74 15.91
C SER A 721 16.21 12.82 15.56
N ALA A 722 15.98 14.07 15.98
CA ALA A 722 16.95 15.16 15.82
C ALA A 722 18.28 14.89 16.56
N SER A 723 18.28 14.01 17.56
CA SER A 723 19.48 13.61 18.31
C SER A 723 20.37 12.60 17.57
N ASN A 724 19.84 11.85 16.58
CA ASN A 724 20.57 10.77 15.92
C ASN A 724 20.52 10.77 14.37
N HIS A 725 19.68 11.61 13.74
CA HIS A 725 19.48 11.60 12.30
C HIS A 725 20.16 12.79 11.60
N LYS A 726 21.21 12.53 10.82
CA LYS A 726 22.09 13.57 10.22
C LYS A 726 21.39 14.50 9.22
N ALA A 727 20.35 14.02 8.54
CA ALA A 727 19.55 14.85 7.64
C ALA A 727 18.40 15.61 8.34
N TRP A 728 18.25 15.55 9.67
CA TRP A 728 17.14 16.21 10.37
C TRP A 728 17.12 17.72 10.14
N ASP A 729 18.18 18.43 10.51
CA ASP A 729 18.23 19.90 10.36
C ASP A 729 18.31 20.36 8.88
N LEU A 730 18.58 19.45 7.94
CA LEU A 730 18.48 19.74 6.50
C LEU A 730 17.02 19.82 6.02
N LEU A 731 16.13 19.06 6.66
CA LEU A 731 14.75 18.84 6.21
C LEU A 731 13.68 19.42 7.15
N LEU A 732 14.00 19.56 8.44
CA LEU A 732 13.05 19.81 9.54
C LEU A 732 13.54 20.85 10.56
N LYS A 733 14.59 21.62 10.27
CA LYS A 733 15.12 22.64 11.20
C LYS A 733 14.06 23.64 11.66
N ASP A 734 13.20 24.07 10.74
CA ASP A 734 12.16 25.07 11.00
C ASP A 734 10.78 24.42 11.27
N ALA A 735 10.73 23.09 11.46
CA ALA A 735 9.51 22.38 11.82
C ALA A 735 9.15 22.65 13.29
N PRO A 736 7.85 22.87 13.63
CA PRO A 736 7.41 23.13 15.01
C PRO A 736 7.34 21.86 15.86
N VAL A 737 7.94 20.75 15.40
CA VAL A 737 8.00 19.47 16.09
C VAL A 737 9.45 19.01 16.13
N ARG A 738 10.00 18.85 17.32
CA ARG A 738 11.39 18.40 17.51
C ARG A 738 11.42 17.19 18.44
N VAL A 739 11.93 16.08 17.93
CA VAL A 739 12.08 14.83 18.67
C VAL A 739 13.53 14.70 19.08
N GLU A 740 13.80 14.57 20.38
CA GLU A 740 15.13 14.39 20.94
C GLU A 740 15.14 13.24 21.96
N ASN A 741 16.32 12.82 22.39
CA ASN A 741 16.41 11.81 23.44
C ASN A 741 15.76 12.35 24.73
N GLY A 742 14.82 11.58 25.28
CA GLY A 742 14.03 11.91 26.46
C GLY A 742 12.92 12.98 26.31
N ARG A 743 12.67 13.55 25.12
CA ARG A 743 11.60 14.55 24.93
C ARG A 743 11.09 14.74 23.50
N ILE A 744 9.86 15.25 23.39
CA ILE A 744 9.30 15.79 22.15
C ILE A 744 8.77 17.20 22.42
N ASP A 745 9.25 18.18 21.67
CA ASP A 745 8.74 19.56 21.66
C ASP A 745 7.71 19.70 20.51
N LEU A 746 6.58 20.37 20.78
CA LEU A 746 5.47 20.64 19.86
C LEU A 746 5.04 22.11 20.06
N GLY A 747 5.58 23.02 19.26
CA GLY A 747 5.51 24.46 19.53
C GLY A 747 6.06 24.78 20.92
N ASP A 748 5.30 25.51 21.73
CA ASP A 748 5.62 25.83 23.12
C ASP A 748 5.42 24.65 24.12
N TYR A 749 4.96 23.48 23.67
CA TYR A 749 4.65 22.33 24.53
C TYR A 749 5.74 21.25 24.49
N THR A 750 6.43 21.02 25.62
CA THR A 750 7.39 19.91 25.78
C THR A 750 6.76 18.71 26.50
N ILE A 751 6.85 17.53 25.90
CA ILE A 751 6.47 16.24 26.50
C ILE A 751 7.75 15.46 26.82
N ASN A 752 7.98 15.11 28.09
CA ASN A 752 9.21 14.44 28.55
C ASN A 752 8.98 12.93 28.80
N GLY A 753 10.00 12.12 28.50
CA GLY A 753 10.05 10.67 28.73
C GLY A 753 10.83 9.95 27.63
N ASP A 754 11.55 8.88 27.98
CA ASP A 754 12.31 8.03 27.04
C ASP A 754 11.45 6.96 26.33
N ASN A 755 10.16 6.93 26.66
CA ASN A 755 9.18 5.93 26.20
C ASN A 755 8.15 6.50 25.20
N LEU A 756 8.42 7.67 24.63
CA LEU A 756 7.55 8.34 23.67
C LEU A 756 7.89 7.96 22.23
N GLY A 757 6.88 7.65 21.44
CA GLY A 757 6.93 7.49 19.99
C GLY A 757 6.10 8.56 19.28
N THR A 758 6.43 8.84 18.02
CA THR A 758 5.66 9.77 17.18
C THR A 758 5.64 9.41 15.70
N PHE A 759 4.52 9.78 15.07
CA PHE A 759 4.34 9.85 13.62
C PHE A 759 3.93 11.28 13.27
N PHE A 760 4.63 11.95 12.35
CA PHE A 760 4.15 13.22 11.79
C PHE A 760 4.58 13.46 10.34
N ILE A 761 3.90 14.39 9.67
CA ILE A 761 4.20 14.88 8.31
C ILE A 761 4.44 16.39 8.32
N TYR A 762 5.46 16.85 7.60
CA TYR A 762 5.82 18.26 7.45
C TYR A 762 6.22 18.58 5.99
N PRO A 763 6.05 19.80 5.46
CA PRO A 763 6.51 20.17 4.13
C PRO A 763 8.03 20.06 4.02
N ARG A 764 8.50 19.55 2.88
CA ARG A 764 9.92 19.57 2.53
C ARG A 764 10.31 20.98 2.05
N PRO A 765 11.34 21.64 2.62
CA PRO A 765 11.61 23.06 2.37
C PRO A 765 12.15 23.37 0.96
N ASP A 766 12.77 22.39 0.29
CA ASP A 766 13.34 22.52 -1.05
C ASP A 766 12.38 22.10 -2.20
N SER A 767 11.10 21.86 -1.90
CA SER A 767 10.10 21.43 -2.89
C SER A 767 8.74 22.09 -2.63
N ASP A 768 7.99 22.37 -3.69
CA ASP A 768 6.63 22.91 -3.62
C ASP A 768 5.58 21.83 -3.33
N PHE A 769 5.91 20.54 -3.39
CA PHE A 769 4.92 19.45 -3.22
C PHE A 769 5.42 18.26 -2.42
N ALA A 770 6.73 18.03 -2.33
CA ALA A 770 7.25 16.93 -1.52
C ALA A 770 7.05 17.16 -0.02
N SER A 771 6.94 16.07 0.74
CA SER A 771 6.76 16.07 2.19
C SER A 771 7.80 15.19 2.89
N VAL A 772 8.07 15.53 4.15
CA VAL A 772 8.87 14.73 5.08
C VAL A 772 7.90 14.02 6.03
N GLY A 773 7.92 12.69 6.05
CA GLY A 773 7.30 11.88 7.10
C GLY A 773 8.33 11.50 8.16
N VAL A 774 7.93 11.42 9.43
CA VAL A 774 8.82 11.06 10.53
C VAL A 774 8.26 9.88 11.31
N VAL A 775 9.11 8.89 11.56
CA VAL A 775 8.89 7.70 12.39
C VAL A 775 9.97 7.70 13.47
N ALA A 776 9.68 8.31 14.63
CA ALA A 776 10.70 8.66 15.62
C ALA A 776 10.29 8.28 17.05
N GLY A 777 11.29 8.15 17.92
CA GLY A 777 11.12 7.84 19.33
C GLY A 777 12.22 8.48 20.17
N THR A 778 11.94 8.67 21.45
CA THR A 778 12.77 9.41 22.42
C THR A 778 13.77 8.55 23.18
N GLY A 779 13.69 7.23 23.03
CA GLY A 779 14.53 6.23 23.67
C GLY A 779 14.05 4.83 23.28
N MET A 780 14.75 3.77 23.69
CA MET A 780 14.49 2.42 23.14
C MET A 780 13.04 1.92 23.33
N GLU A 781 12.38 2.22 24.45
CA GLU A 781 10.94 1.86 24.61
C GLU A 781 10.07 2.64 23.62
N GLY A 782 10.32 3.94 23.44
CA GLY A 782 9.62 4.79 22.48
C GLY A 782 9.86 4.35 21.04
N MET A 783 11.09 3.99 20.69
CA MET A 783 11.44 3.46 19.37
C MET A 783 10.77 2.11 19.09
N ARG A 784 10.71 1.22 20.08
CA ARG A 784 10.04 -0.09 19.95
C ARG A 784 8.52 0.03 19.94
N SER A 785 7.96 1.10 20.53
CA SER A 785 6.52 1.41 20.44
C SER A 785 6.03 1.68 19.00
N LEU A 786 6.94 1.93 18.06
CA LEU A 786 6.68 2.13 16.63
C LEU A 786 6.46 0.81 15.86
N ALA A 787 6.59 -0.35 16.49
CA ALA A 787 6.46 -1.67 15.85
C ALA A 787 5.07 -1.99 15.22
N PRO A 788 3.95 -1.32 15.57
CA PRO A 788 2.76 -1.32 14.72
C PRO A 788 2.90 -0.29 13.60
N ASN A 789 2.88 -0.75 12.36
CA ASN A 789 2.84 0.10 11.16
C ASN A 789 1.42 0.20 10.57
N ASP A 790 0.45 0.35 11.46
CA ASP A 790 -0.98 0.43 11.16
C ASP A 790 -1.37 1.60 10.22
N TYR A 791 -0.46 2.54 9.95
CA TYR A 791 -0.61 3.55 8.89
C TYR A 791 -0.62 2.97 7.48
N PHE A 792 -0.19 1.72 7.25
CA PHE A 792 -0.44 1.04 5.99
C PHE A 792 -1.82 0.37 5.92
N SER A 793 -2.59 0.31 7.01
CA SER A 793 -3.96 -0.23 6.99
C SER A 793 -4.90 0.67 6.18
N GLY A 794 -5.74 0.07 5.34
CA GLY A 794 -6.68 0.81 4.47
C GLY A 794 -7.93 1.36 5.18
N ILE A 795 -7.98 1.32 6.51
CA ILE A 795 -9.15 1.69 7.33
C ILE A 795 -8.78 2.66 8.46
N THR A 796 -7.53 2.67 8.88
CA THR A 796 -7.04 3.51 9.98
C THR A 796 -6.99 4.98 9.60
N GLY A 797 -7.29 5.85 10.54
CA GLY A 797 -7.19 7.29 10.34
C GLY A 797 -5.93 7.86 11.00
N PHE A 798 -5.11 8.56 10.24
CA PHE A 798 -3.93 9.24 10.78
C PHE A 798 -4.02 10.75 10.48
N PRO A 799 -3.99 11.62 11.51
CA PRO A 799 -3.95 13.07 11.33
C PRO A 799 -2.53 13.52 10.89
N ASP A 800 -2.20 14.80 10.99
CA ASP A 800 -0.84 15.27 10.64
C ASP A 800 0.22 14.82 11.65
N LEU A 801 -0.18 14.72 12.93
CA LEU A 801 0.70 14.37 14.04
C LEU A 801 0.01 13.46 15.05
N LEU A 802 0.75 12.45 15.51
CA LEU A 802 0.44 11.59 16.65
C LEU A 802 1.68 11.47 17.55
N ILE A 803 1.54 11.75 18.84
CA ILE A 803 2.55 11.46 19.88
C ILE A 803 1.89 10.56 20.92
N PHE A 804 2.59 9.50 21.32
CA PHE A 804 2.09 8.47 22.23
C PHE A 804 3.21 7.93 23.11
N ASP A 805 2.86 7.36 24.26
CA ASP A 805 3.78 6.60 25.10
C ASP A 805 3.71 5.10 24.78
N VAL A 806 4.73 4.33 25.19
CA VAL A 806 4.82 2.88 24.92
C VAL A 806 3.57 2.08 25.34
N ASN A 807 2.82 2.53 26.36
CA ASN A 807 1.59 1.88 26.78
C ASN A 807 0.44 2.01 25.77
N TRP A 808 0.54 2.80 24.69
CA TRP A 808 -0.43 2.78 23.60
C TRP A 808 -0.59 1.39 22.97
N LEU A 809 0.48 0.59 22.99
CA LEU A 809 0.45 -0.82 22.58
C LEU A 809 -0.50 -1.67 23.43
N ARG A 810 -0.69 -1.33 24.71
CA ARG A 810 -1.49 -2.11 25.68
C ARG A 810 -2.86 -1.48 25.97
N ASP A 811 -2.93 -0.16 25.96
CA ASP A 811 -4.07 0.64 26.40
C ASP A 811 -4.73 1.42 25.25
N GLY A 812 -4.26 1.20 24.01
CA GLY A 812 -4.78 1.82 22.80
C GLY A 812 -4.69 3.35 22.83
N ILE A 813 -5.81 3.99 22.52
CA ILE A 813 -5.91 5.46 22.42
C ILE A 813 -5.64 6.21 23.74
N GLU A 814 -5.66 5.52 24.88
CA GLU A 814 -5.35 6.10 26.20
C GLU A 814 -3.83 6.33 26.39
N GLY A 815 -2.99 5.69 25.56
CA GLY A 815 -1.55 5.96 25.50
C GLY A 815 -1.17 7.16 24.62
N ILE A 816 -2.14 7.82 23.97
CA ILE A 816 -1.87 9.02 23.18
C ILE A 816 -1.66 10.23 24.12
N ARG A 817 -0.68 11.06 23.77
CA ARG A 817 -0.31 12.30 24.49
C ARG A 817 -0.59 13.54 23.66
N ALA A 818 -0.40 13.47 22.34
CA ALA A 818 -0.85 14.51 21.43
C ALA A 818 -1.42 13.92 20.14
N SER A 819 -2.46 14.56 19.59
CA SER A 819 -2.89 14.32 18.21
C SER A 819 -3.49 15.57 17.60
N GLY A 820 -3.29 15.78 16.29
CA GLY A 820 -3.82 16.98 15.65
C GLY A 820 -3.40 17.23 14.21
N PHE A 821 -3.86 18.36 13.70
CA PHE A 821 -3.57 18.89 12.37
C PHE A 821 -2.89 20.25 12.49
N PHE A 822 -1.81 20.47 11.74
CA PHE A 822 -1.17 21.78 11.63
C PHE A 822 -2.09 22.78 10.90
N GLY A 823 -1.84 24.08 11.12
CA GLY A 823 -2.50 25.15 10.40
C GLY A 823 -2.30 25.08 8.89
N ASN A 824 -3.01 25.93 8.14
CA ASN A 824 -2.76 26.07 6.69
C ASN A 824 -1.34 26.59 6.40
N ASP A 825 -0.70 27.27 7.35
CA ASP A 825 0.68 27.73 7.35
C ASP A 825 1.67 26.70 7.95
N TRP A 826 1.22 25.47 8.23
CA TRP A 826 1.98 24.42 8.91
C TRP A 826 2.41 24.72 10.36
N SER A 827 1.86 25.77 10.97
CA SER A 827 2.11 26.12 12.37
C SER A 827 1.33 25.24 13.36
N VAL A 828 1.73 25.27 14.63
CA VAL A 828 0.97 24.65 15.74
C VAL A 828 -0.12 25.62 16.24
N GLU A 829 0.20 26.90 16.24
CA GLU A 829 -0.59 28.02 16.75
C GLU A 829 -1.90 28.21 15.98
N ASN A 830 -1.86 28.06 14.64
CA ASN A 830 -3.04 28.10 13.78
C ASN A 830 -3.59 26.69 13.45
N GLY A 831 -3.10 25.65 14.12
CA GLY A 831 -3.55 24.27 13.98
C GLY A 831 -4.66 23.88 14.96
N GLU A 832 -5.04 22.61 14.93
CA GLU A 832 -5.98 22.01 15.89
C GLU A 832 -5.39 20.74 16.51
N PHE A 833 -5.07 20.84 17.80
CA PHE A 833 -4.48 19.75 18.57
C PHE A 833 -5.34 19.34 19.78
N ARG A 834 -5.09 18.13 20.26
CA ARG A 834 -5.54 17.60 21.55
C ARG A 834 -4.29 17.14 22.29
N LEU A 835 -4.14 17.62 23.52
CA LEU A 835 -3.02 17.34 24.43
C LEU A 835 -3.57 16.68 25.70
N ASN A 836 -2.76 15.85 26.36
CA ASN A 836 -3.14 15.02 27.51
C ASN A 836 -2.04 15.05 28.58
#